data_AF-A0A847XEK8-F1
#
_entry.id   AF-A0A847XEK8-F1
#
_cell.length_a   1.000
_cell.length_b   1.000
_cell.length_c   1.000
_cell.angle_alpha   90.00
_cell.angle_beta   90.00
_cell.angle_gamma   90.00
#
_symmetry.space_group_name_H-M   'P 1'
#
loop_
_entity.id
_entity.type
_entity.pdbx_description
1 polymer ?
#
loop_
_entity_poly.entity_id
_entity_poly.type
_entity_poly.pdbx_seq_one_letter_code
_entity_poly.pdbx_strand_id
1 'polypeptide(L)'
;MNLKEISNILEENLNAELINGKKRNIIFWYDEGREFEEDIKDLNLKNGKVIKLNENNSFYIKYLLEKKDPYSNYLIYSPFAKPNPRDNWLLDILEYSFEFSTDKADLIRRDFNIEDESLNKVFKKYLKFFGNKERYKRFASYSIENWTEDSIHIRVLSSLCKLPIVDFEEVLKAILIEELKKENKYMKDIKRFGDENVFWSLVEKRYGYHFEDRDLKILATMLLVTHNSYDLGEKLPNKWKRYLSLKESDSIVFVSNFMNHRVHGKFYDEIADRIEKQLDLEEYIDKWDIDKYLGSTTFRAYDEKIIESILTGISDGLNEYERYKRIINGRRTSHWFSIYENEYNALYYGIEILKKEREILNNIKAKDSISMVEDYTNKYYIIDSLYRKFYISYDEIIDKDKFINLAEKVENFYNNYFLNELSIKWSQIVEEELLEDYSIQGIHHQKNFYQDFVSPFVENEDRIFVIISDGLRYEAGRELAELLNKELRGSTVIDTMLGVVPSYTKLGMASLLPRKSIEIDGRGHIFMDGINTRGTENREKILKNYSNEAMAIQYNEIIDMNREGYEKAFTGKKLIYIYHNTIDALGDKAQTERDVFKGVENAFEDIVDLTKKLVNNVSAANIIITADHGFIYRRSPLEEWEKINKKVSNPLEEGRRFVLAEDIEDTKGILPISTKYIFGENSTLKAVVPKGIIRYKVQGAGANYVHGGAALQEILLPVIKFNNKRTDKYKATEVEVKLTNISRRITNRTTYLEFFQVDIVDDKKLPLRLKLYFENENGDKISNENIIIADSKSKKPEERVFKEKFTLKDIAYDKTREYYLIMEGESDEKVYERIVFGISLVRDDGF
;
A
#
# COMPACT_ATOMS: atom_id res chain seq x y z
N MET A 1 -43.62 9.44 -8.09
CA MET A 1 -44.94 9.92 -7.67
C MET A 1 -45.98 8.88 -8.03
N ASN A 2 -46.77 8.45 -7.07
CA ASN A 2 -47.82 7.48 -7.29
C ASN A 2 -49.10 8.21 -7.74
N LEU A 3 -49.23 8.51 -9.04
CA LEU A 3 -50.43 9.10 -9.65
C LEU A 3 -51.72 8.29 -9.39
N LYS A 4 -51.59 7.08 -8.84
CA LYS A 4 -52.68 6.16 -8.52
C LYS A 4 -53.62 6.70 -7.45
N GLU A 5 -53.15 7.42 -6.43
CA GLU A 5 -54.04 7.99 -5.41
C GLU A 5 -54.90 9.12 -5.99
N ILE A 6 -54.28 10.04 -6.73
CA ILE A 6 -55.01 11.09 -7.45
C ILE A 6 -55.99 10.44 -8.44
N SER A 7 -55.54 9.43 -9.20
CA SER A 7 -56.40 8.70 -10.13
C SER A 7 -57.58 8.04 -9.43
N ASN A 8 -57.38 7.45 -8.24
CA ASN A 8 -58.46 6.82 -7.47
C ASN A 8 -59.47 7.87 -7.00
N ILE A 9 -59.03 8.99 -6.43
CA ILE A 9 -59.92 10.07 -5.97
C ILE A 9 -60.68 10.66 -7.15
N LEU A 10 -60.00 10.90 -8.27
CA LEU A 10 -60.64 11.39 -9.49
C LEU A 10 -61.64 10.35 -10.05
N GLU A 11 -61.31 9.06 -10.04
CA GLU A 11 -62.21 7.99 -10.48
C GLU A 11 -63.42 7.85 -9.55
N GLU A 12 -63.25 7.94 -8.23
CA GLU A 12 -64.37 7.96 -7.27
C GLU A 12 -65.33 9.11 -7.56
N ASN A 13 -64.80 10.32 -7.78
CA ASN A 13 -65.62 11.48 -8.12
C ASN A 13 -66.28 11.38 -9.50
N LEU A 14 -65.60 10.79 -10.50
CA LEU A 14 -66.18 10.55 -11.83
C LEU A 14 -67.23 9.45 -11.82
N ASN A 15 -67.13 8.48 -10.89
CA ASN A 15 -68.08 7.38 -10.71
C ASN A 15 -69.19 7.68 -9.70
N ALA A 16 -69.19 8.86 -9.08
CA ALA A 16 -70.21 9.26 -8.14
C ALA A 16 -71.62 9.19 -8.76
N GLU A 17 -72.61 8.86 -7.94
CA GLU A 17 -74.00 8.74 -8.39
C GLU A 17 -74.49 10.05 -9.02
N LEU A 18 -75.20 9.95 -10.14
CA LEU A 18 -75.70 11.10 -10.88
C LEU A 18 -76.95 11.66 -10.20
N ILE A 19 -76.76 12.67 -9.37
CA ILE A 19 -77.83 13.33 -8.60
C ILE A 19 -78.29 14.60 -9.33
N ASN A 20 -79.51 15.09 -9.05
CA ASN A 20 -80.05 16.37 -9.55
C ASN A 20 -80.16 16.48 -11.09
N GLY A 21 -80.47 15.37 -11.77
CA GLY A 21 -80.69 15.36 -13.23
C GLY A 21 -79.41 15.50 -14.07
N LYS A 22 -78.23 15.41 -13.45
CA LYS A 22 -76.94 15.35 -14.14
C LYS A 22 -76.88 14.11 -15.03
N LYS A 23 -76.30 14.26 -16.23
CA LYS A 23 -76.12 13.15 -17.21
C LYS A 23 -74.70 12.58 -17.21
N ARG A 24 -73.78 13.21 -16.46
CA ARG A 24 -72.34 12.94 -16.40
C ARG A 24 -71.72 13.66 -15.18
N ASN A 25 -70.49 13.29 -14.84
CA ASN A 25 -69.64 13.98 -13.88
C ASN A 25 -68.50 14.71 -14.61
N ILE A 26 -68.34 16.00 -14.31
CA ILE A 26 -67.22 16.83 -14.79
C ILE A 26 -66.45 17.32 -13.58
N ILE A 27 -65.12 17.24 -13.64
CA ILE A 27 -64.21 17.74 -12.62
C ILE A 27 -63.36 18.85 -13.23
N PHE A 28 -63.28 20.00 -12.56
CA PHE A 28 -62.32 21.05 -12.86
C PHE A 28 -61.15 20.98 -11.88
N TRP A 29 -59.94 20.80 -12.42
CA TRP A 29 -58.71 20.84 -11.65
C TRP A 29 -57.92 22.09 -11.99
N TYR A 30 -57.95 23.09 -11.09
CA TYR A 30 -57.15 24.30 -11.21
C TYR A 30 -55.80 24.13 -10.51
N ASP A 31 -54.72 24.18 -11.28
CA ASP A 31 -53.34 24.03 -10.85
C ASP A 31 -52.58 25.32 -11.15
N GLU A 32 -52.80 26.34 -10.32
CA GLU A 32 -52.18 27.66 -10.45
C GLU A 32 -50.64 27.59 -10.46
N GLY A 33 -50.06 26.67 -9.68
CA GLY A 33 -48.62 26.45 -9.58
C GLY A 33 -48.01 25.65 -10.73
N ARG A 34 -48.83 25.12 -11.66
CA ARG A 34 -48.43 24.19 -12.73
C ARG A 34 -47.68 22.96 -12.22
N GLU A 35 -47.99 22.55 -11.00
CA GLU A 35 -47.28 21.48 -10.30
C GLU A 35 -47.44 20.13 -11.01
N PHE A 36 -48.56 19.91 -11.70
CA PHE A 36 -48.94 18.64 -12.35
C PHE A 36 -48.94 18.70 -13.88
N GLU A 37 -48.42 19.77 -14.49
CA GLU A 37 -48.51 20.01 -15.93
C GLU A 37 -47.83 18.91 -16.78
N GLU A 38 -46.75 18.34 -16.27
CA GLU A 38 -46.07 17.20 -16.92
C GLU A 38 -46.76 15.87 -16.60
N ASP A 39 -47.28 15.71 -15.39
CA ASP A 39 -47.89 14.46 -14.92
C ASP A 39 -49.26 14.19 -15.55
N ILE A 40 -50.01 15.24 -15.92
CA ILE A 40 -51.35 15.11 -16.51
C ILE A 40 -51.35 14.33 -17.84
N LYS A 41 -50.20 14.30 -18.55
CA LYS A 41 -50.04 13.54 -19.80
C LYS A 41 -50.00 12.03 -19.57
N ASP A 42 -49.51 11.61 -18.41
CA ASP A 42 -49.38 10.21 -18.02
C ASP A 42 -50.64 9.72 -17.26
N LEU A 43 -51.60 10.60 -16.96
CA LEU A 43 -52.84 10.27 -16.25
C LEU A 43 -53.84 9.56 -17.18
N ASN A 44 -54.16 8.31 -16.87
CA ASN A 44 -55.15 7.52 -17.61
C ASN A 44 -56.32 7.15 -16.69
N LEU A 45 -57.50 7.70 -16.96
CA LEU A 45 -58.72 7.48 -16.18
C LEU A 45 -59.62 6.47 -16.89
N LYS A 46 -60.13 5.47 -16.18
CA LYS A 46 -60.99 4.43 -16.77
C LYS A 46 -62.36 4.95 -17.20
N ASN A 47 -62.95 5.87 -16.44
CA ASN A 47 -64.31 6.38 -16.66
C ASN A 47 -64.37 7.90 -16.81
N GLY A 48 -63.38 8.49 -17.50
CA GLY A 48 -63.37 9.92 -17.81
C GLY A 48 -62.29 10.30 -18.83
N LYS A 49 -62.56 11.32 -19.64
CA LYS A 49 -61.60 11.87 -20.61
C LYS A 49 -60.88 13.09 -20.02
N VAL A 50 -59.57 13.18 -20.23
CA VAL A 50 -58.77 14.33 -19.76
C VAL A 50 -58.67 15.39 -20.86
N ILE A 51 -58.98 16.64 -20.52
CA ILE A 51 -58.82 17.80 -21.40
C ILE A 51 -58.03 18.87 -20.68
N LYS A 52 -57.02 19.42 -21.37
CA LYS A 52 -56.25 20.57 -20.87
C LYS A 52 -56.88 21.88 -21.34
N LEU A 53 -57.26 22.74 -20.39
CA LEU A 53 -57.68 24.12 -20.63
C LEU A 53 -56.43 24.96 -20.98
N ASN A 54 -56.55 25.79 -22.01
CA ASN A 54 -55.56 26.79 -22.40
C ASN A 54 -56.27 28.12 -22.69
N GLU A 55 -55.49 29.19 -22.89
CA GLU A 55 -56.03 30.55 -23.07
C GLU A 55 -57.01 30.69 -24.26
N ASN A 56 -56.96 29.78 -25.24
CA ASN A 56 -57.68 29.92 -26.51
C ASN A 56 -58.69 28.79 -26.81
N ASN A 57 -58.96 27.88 -25.87
CA ASN A 57 -59.82 26.71 -26.13
C ASN A 57 -61.09 26.64 -25.29
N SER A 58 -61.38 27.61 -24.42
CA SER A 58 -62.58 27.63 -23.56
C SER A 58 -63.88 27.50 -24.35
N PHE A 59 -64.02 28.19 -25.49
CA PHE A 59 -65.20 28.06 -26.35
C PHE A 59 -65.33 26.66 -26.96
N TYR A 60 -64.23 26.08 -27.41
CA TYR A 60 -64.21 24.71 -27.94
C TYR A 60 -64.63 23.71 -26.86
N ILE A 61 -64.10 23.83 -25.65
CA ILE A 61 -64.44 22.97 -24.52
C ILE A 61 -65.93 23.10 -24.20
N LYS A 62 -66.47 24.33 -24.15
CA LYS A 62 -67.89 24.58 -23.94
C LYS A 62 -68.76 23.89 -24.98
N TYR A 63 -68.43 24.06 -26.26
CA TYR A 63 -69.15 23.41 -27.36
C TYR A 63 -69.04 21.88 -27.30
N LEU A 64 -67.86 21.36 -26.97
CA LEU A 64 -67.62 19.93 -26.81
C LEU A 64 -68.52 19.35 -25.73
N LEU A 65 -68.55 19.97 -24.55
CA LEU A 65 -69.31 19.49 -23.41
C LEU A 65 -70.81 19.67 -23.62
N GLU A 66 -71.28 20.83 -24.08
CA GLU A 66 -72.74 21.11 -24.14
C GLU A 66 -73.44 20.59 -25.40
N LYS A 67 -72.70 20.32 -26.48
CA LYS A 67 -73.30 19.95 -27.77
C LYS A 67 -72.74 18.65 -28.37
N LYS A 68 -71.43 18.47 -28.39
CA LYS A 68 -70.80 17.38 -29.15
C LYS A 68 -70.75 16.06 -28.36
N ASP A 69 -70.49 16.11 -27.05
CA ASP A 69 -70.36 14.94 -26.18
C ASP A 69 -71.03 15.17 -24.82
N PRO A 70 -72.38 15.14 -24.77
CA PRO A 70 -73.15 15.47 -23.56
C PRO A 70 -73.16 14.38 -22.47
N TYR A 71 -72.64 13.18 -22.74
CA TYR A 71 -72.78 12.01 -21.86
C TYR A 71 -71.46 11.50 -21.29
N SER A 72 -70.30 11.79 -21.91
CA SER A 72 -69.01 11.35 -21.35
C SER A 72 -68.63 12.18 -20.12
N ASN A 73 -67.98 11.55 -19.15
CA ASN A 73 -67.34 12.21 -18.01
C ASN A 73 -66.02 12.87 -18.45
N TYR A 74 -65.68 14.01 -17.83
CA TYR A 74 -64.48 14.78 -18.19
C TYR A 74 -63.72 15.31 -16.96
N LEU A 75 -62.39 15.24 -17.02
CA LEU A 75 -61.48 16.03 -16.19
C LEU A 75 -60.96 17.20 -17.02
N ILE A 76 -61.25 18.43 -16.59
CA ILE A 76 -60.75 19.66 -17.19
C ILE A 76 -59.59 20.16 -16.33
N TYR A 77 -58.37 19.94 -16.78
CA TYR A 77 -57.16 20.40 -16.11
C TYR A 77 -56.76 21.79 -16.60
N SER A 78 -56.55 22.74 -15.69
CA SER A 78 -56.14 24.11 -15.97
C SER A 78 -54.79 24.40 -15.31
N PRO A 79 -53.72 24.72 -16.07
CA PRO A 79 -52.41 25.10 -15.52
C PRO A 79 -52.35 26.57 -15.05
N PHE A 80 -53.49 27.14 -14.69
CA PHE A 80 -53.65 28.52 -14.24
C PHE A 80 -54.73 28.59 -13.15
N ALA A 81 -54.72 29.68 -12.37
CA ALA A 81 -55.75 29.98 -11.39
C ALA A 81 -57.16 30.00 -11.99
N LYS A 82 -58.17 29.72 -11.15
CA LYS A 82 -59.57 29.85 -11.52
C LYS A 82 -59.85 31.29 -12.00
N PRO A 83 -60.35 31.51 -13.23
CA PRO A 83 -60.61 32.85 -13.74
C PRO A 83 -61.72 33.54 -12.93
N ASN A 84 -61.70 34.87 -12.90
CA ASN A 84 -62.81 35.64 -12.35
C ASN A 84 -64.12 35.29 -13.07
N PRO A 85 -65.29 35.33 -12.38
CA PRO A 85 -66.57 34.92 -12.97
C PRO A 85 -66.91 35.61 -14.30
N ARG A 86 -66.54 36.89 -14.46
CA ARG A 86 -66.77 37.66 -15.70
C ARG A 86 -65.97 37.14 -16.90
N ASP A 87 -64.81 36.56 -16.64
CA ASP A 87 -63.86 36.10 -17.66
C ASP A 87 -63.92 34.57 -17.85
N ASN A 88 -64.69 33.86 -17.01
CA ASN A 88 -64.80 32.41 -17.04
C ASN A 88 -65.94 31.96 -17.98
N TRP A 89 -65.59 31.64 -19.22
CA TRP A 89 -66.54 31.16 -20.23
C TRP A 89 -67.18 29.80 -19.90
N LEU A 90 -66.56 29.04 -19.00
CA LEU A 90 -67.01 27.72 -18.55
C LEU A 90 -67.70 27.80 -17.18
N LEU A 91 -67.99 29.00 -16.66
CA LEU A 91 -68.58 29.20 -15.33
C LEU A 91 -69.89 28.43 -15.16
N ASP A 92 -70.79 28.53 -16.14
CA ASP A 92 -72.06 27.81 -16.13
C ASP A 92 -71.90 26.29 -16.04
N ILE A 93 -70.85 25.74 -16.65
CA ILE A 93 -70.48 24.32 -16.54
C ILE A 93 -69.88 24.02 -15.16
N LEU A 94 -69.02 24.91 -14.67
CA LEU A 94 -68.37 24.79 -13.38
C LEU A 94 -69.38 24.72 -12.22
N GLU A 95 -70.44 25.53 -12.24
CA GLU A 95 -71.47 25.59 -11.18
C GLU A 95 -72.19 24.26 -10.93
N TYR A 96 -72.29 23.38 -11.95
CA TYR A 96 -72.86 22.04 -11.78
C TYR A 96 -71.79 20.93 -11.77
N SER A 97 -70.51 21.28 -11.81
CA SER A 97 -69.36 20.36 -11.80
C SER A 97 -68.73 20.25 -10.41
N PHE A 98 -67.66 19.47 -10.28
CA PHE A 98 -66.86 19.36 -9.06
C PHE A 98 -65.51 20.09 -9.22
N GLU A 99 -65.07 20.80 -8.20
CA GLU A 99 -63.74 21.42 -8.16
C GLU A 99 -62.77 20.53 -7.39
N PHE A 100 -61.64 20.20 -8.02
CA PHE A 100 -60.57 19.42 -7.42
C PHE A 100 -59.30 20.26 -7.32
N SER A 101 -58.64 20.21 -6.18
CA SER A 101 -57.30 20.74 -5.97
C SER A 101 -56.52 19.80 -5.06
N THR A 102 -55.22 19.71 -5.28
CA THR A 102 -54.33 18.89 -4.46
C THR A 102 -52.95 19.53 -4.44
N ASP A 103 -52.24 19.43 -3.31
CA ASP A 103 -50.88 19.97 -3.14
C ASP A 103 -49.88 18.87 -3.50
N LYS A 104 -49.03 19.10 -4.51
CA LYS A 104 -48.04 18.10 -4.94
C LYS A 104 -47.04 17.77 -3.85
N ALA A 105 -46.72 18.74 -2.98
CA ALA A 105 -45.81 18.51 -1.86
C ALA A 105 -46.42 17.53 -0.85
N ASP A 106 -47.72 17.63 -0.61
CA ASP A 106 -48.41 16.77 0.36
C ASP A 106 -48.52 15.34 -0.15
N LEU A 107 -48.78 15.18 -1.45
CA LEU A 107 -48.76 13.87 -2.10
C LEU A 107 -47.38 13.21 -2.06
N ILE A 108 -46.31 13.98 -2.33
CA ILE A 108 -44.94 13.45 -2.25
C ILE A 108 -44.61 13.04 -0.80
N ARG A 109 -45.01 13.85 0.19
CA ARG A 109 -44.83 13.55 1.60
C ARG A 109 -45.55 12.26 2.00
N ARG A 110 -46.80 12.08 1.56
CA ARG A 110 -47.59 10.86 1.78
C ARG A 110 -47.04 9.64 1.05
N ASP A 111 -46.52 9.82 -0.17
CA ASP A 111 -45.83 8.75 -0.93
C ASP A 111 -44.66 8.14 -0.11
N PHE A 112 -44.06 8.93 0.78
CA PHE A 112 -42.98 8.50 1.69
C PHE A 112 -43.47 8.06 3.08
N ASN A 113 -44.78 7.90 3.28
CA ASN A 113 -45.43 7.55 4.55
C ASN A 113 -45.08 8.51 5.69
N ILE A 114 -45.00 9.82 5.41
CA ILE A 114 -44.73 10.84 6.43
C ILE A 114 -46.06 11.46 6.86
N GLU A 115 -46.43 11.26 8.12
CA GLU A 115 -47.68 11.80 8.68
C GLU A 115 -47.55 13.23 9.19
N ASP A 116 -46.34 13.68 9.56
CA ASP A 116 -46.09 15.03 10.07
C ASP A 116 -46.31 16.11 8.99
N GLU A 117 -47.37 16.90 9.15
CA GLU A 117 -47.75 17.96 8.21
C GLU A 117 -46.79 19.15 8.23
N SER A 118 -46.04 19.36 9.32
CA SER A 118 -45.10 20.48 9.42
C SER A 118 -44.00 20.40 8.36
N LEU A 119 -43.59 19.17 8.00
CA LEU A 119 -42.60 18.87 6.97
C LEU A 119 -43.08 19.15 5.55
N ASN A 120 -44.39 19.35 5.32
CA ASN A 120 -44.93 19.62 3.99
C ASN A 120 -44.30 20.88 3.36
N LYS A 121 -43.97 21.88 4.19
CA LYS A 121 -43.26 23.10 3.75
C LYS A 121 -41.89 22.79 3.13
N VAL A 122 -41.18 21.79 3.66
CA VAL A 122 -39.88 21.36 3.15
C VAL A 122 -40.03 20.66 1.80
N PHE A 123 -41.03 19.79 1.62
CA PHE A 123 -41.30 19.15 0.33
C PHE A 123 -41.68 20.17 -0.74
N LYS A 124 -42.46 21.20 -0.38
CA LYS A 124 -42.87 22.28 -1.28
C LYS A 124 -41.68 23.06 -1.84
N LYS A 125 -40.64 23.26 -1.02
CA LYS A 125 -39.37 23.86 -1.43
C LYS A 125 -38.64 23.08 -2.53
N TYR A 126 -38.84 21.76 -2.59
CA TYR A 126 -38.11 20.85 -3.48
C TYR A 126 -38.97 20.26 -4.61
N LEU A 127 -40.12 20.85 -4.95
CA LEU A 127 -41.00 20.35 -6.02
C LEU A 127 -40.25 20.16 -7.36
N LYS A 128 -39.35 21.09 -7.71
CA LYS A 128 -38.52 21.00 -8.92
C LYS A 128 -37.50 19.85 -8.88
N PHE A 129 -37.00 19.51 -7.69
CA PHE A 129 -36.17 18.32 -7.50
C PHE A 129 -37.00 17.06 -7.77
N PHE A 130 -38.17 16.95 -7.13
CA PHE A 130 -39.06 15.79 -7.23
C PHE A 130 -39.73 15.61 -8.58
N GLY A 131 -39.84 16.68 -9.40
CA GLY A 131 -40.33 16.59 -10.77
C GLY A 131 -39.48 15.69 -11.70
N ASN A 132 -38.25 15.34 -11.32
CA ASN A 132 -37.43 14.41 -12.09
C ASN A 132 -37.55 12.98 -11.56
N LYS A 133 -37.95 12.05 -12.44
CA LYS A 133 -38.19 10.63 -12.10
C LYS A 133 -36.95 9.93 -11.52
N GLU A 134 -35.73 10.27 -11.93
CA GLU A 134 -34.50 9.66 -11.40
C GLU A 134 -34.15 10.17 -10.00
N ARG A 135 -34.23 11.49 -9.76
CA ARG A 135 -34.00 12.09 -8.44
C ARG A 135 -35.00 11.60 -7.41
N TYR A 136 -36.27 11.51 -7.80
CA TYR A 136 -37.31 10.94 -6.96
C TYR A 136 -36.97 9.49 -6.57
N LYS A 137 -36.61 8.64 -7.54
CA LYS A 137 -36.25 7.24 -7.29
C LYS A 137 -35.04 7.11 -6.36
N ARG A 138 -34.02 7.95 -6.52
CA ARG A 138 -32.84 7.95 -5.66
C ARG A 138 -33.15 8.44 -4.24
N PHE A 139 -33.94 9.50 -4.10
CA PHE A 139 -34.42 9.93 -2.79
C PHE A 139 -35.21 8.81 -2.09
N ALA A 140 -36.03 8.07 -2.85
CA ALA A 140 -36.82 6.94 -2.35
C ALA A 140 -35.98 5.69 -2.00
N SER A 141 -34.80 5.50 -2.60
CA SER A 141 -33.98 4.31 -2.36
C SER A 141 -33.24 4.32 -1.02
N TYR A 142 -33.19 5.46 -0.34
CA TYR A 142 -32.50 5.57 0.93
C TYR A 142 -33.33 5.00 2.09
N SER A 143 -32.73 4.12 2.88
CA SER A 143 -33.30 3.58 4.12
C SER A 143 -33.61 4.70 5.13
N ILE A 144 -34.62 4.49 5.99
CA ILE A 144 -35.21 5.55 6.81
C ILE A 144 -35.33 5.07 8.26
N GLU A 145 -34.83 5.89 9.18
CA GLU A 145 -35.06 5.68 10.63
C GLU A 145 -35.87 6.82 11.26
N ASN A 146 -35.65 8.08 10.86
CA ASN A 146 -36.38 9.25 11.40
C ASN A 146 -36.52 10.38 10.36
N TRP A 147 -37.68 11.04 10.34
CA TRP A 147 -37.97 12.19 9.47
C TRP A 147 -37.89 13.51 10.23
N THR A 148 -36.94 14.36 9.82
CA THR A 148 -36.76 15.74 10.26
C THR A 148 -36.46 16.64 9.06
N GLU A 149 -36.60 17.97 9.20
CA GLU A 149 -36.23 18.91 8.13
C GLU A 149 -34.79 18.69 7.64
N ASP A 150 -33.82 18.60 8.57
CA ASP A 150 -32.41 18.31 8.26
C ASP A 150 -32.23 16.98 7.52
N SER A 151 -32.91 15.92 7.94
CA SER A 151 -32.80 14.62 7.27
C SER A 151 -33.27 14.68 5.82
N ILE A 152 -34.33 15.45 5.53
CA ILE A 152 -34.85 15.65 4.17
C ILE A 152 -33.84 16.48 3.35
N HIS A 153 -33.32 17.56 3.93
CA HIS A 153 -32.29 18.39 3.31
C HIS A 153 -31.06 17.58 2.90
N ILE A 154 -30.49 16.81 3.83
CA ILE A 154 -29.30 15.99 3.59
C ILE A 154 -29.61 14.92 2.54
N ARG A 155 -30.81 14.35 2.53
CA ARG A 155 -31.22 13.36 1.53
C ARG A 155 -31.35 13.95 0.12
N VAL A 156 -31.90 15.17 0.00
CA VAL A 156 -31.89 15.91 -1.28
C VAL A 156 -30.46 16.15 -1.75
N LEU A 157 -29.59 16.66 -0.87
CA LEU A 157 -28.18 16.92 -1.21
C LEU A 157 -27.43 15.64 -1.59
N SER A 158 -27.65 14.54 -0.85
CA SER A 158 -27.06 13.22 -1.12
C SER A 158 -27.51 12.68 -2.48
N SER A 159 -28.80 12.85 -2.81
CA SER A 159 -29.34 12.48 -4.11
C SER A 159 -28.76 13.32 -5.25
N LEU A 160 -28.54 14.62 -5.04
CA LEU A 160 -27.92 15.51 -6.04
C LEU A 160 -26.45 15.16 -6.27
N CYS A 161 -25.72 14.83 -5.21
CA CYS A 161 -24.34 14.36 -5.26
C CYS A 161 -24.21 12.90 -5.73
N LYS A 162 -25.34 12.22 -5.97
CA LYS A 162 -25.43 10.83 -6.43
C LYS A 162 -24.78 9.82 -5.47
N LEU A 163 -24.88 10.06 -4.17
CA LEU A 163 -24.30 9.20 -3.13
C LEU A 163 -25.12 7.92 -2.92
N PRO A 164 -24.48 6.83 -2.48
CA PRO A 164 -25.16 5.56 -2.17
C PRO A 164 -25.89 5.59 -0.82
N ILE A 165 -25.43 6.42 0.12
CA ILE A 165 -26.00 6.58 1.46
C ILE A 165 -26.38 8.04 1.72
N VAL A 166 -27.19 8.26 2.76
CA VAL A 166 -27.56 9.61 3.23
C VAL A 166 -26.56 10.04 4.28
N ASP A 167 -25.52 10.76 3.85
CA ASP A 167 -24.53 11.32 4.75
C ASP A 167 -24.06 12.68 4.25
N PHE A 168 -24.15 13.68 5.13
CA PHE A 168 -23.70 15.03 4.82
C PHE A 168 -22.17 15.15 4.75
N GLU A 169 -21.43 14.32 5.49
CA GLU A 169 -19.97 14.27 5.38
C GLU A 169 -19.56 13.84 3.96
N GLU A 170 -20.20 12.81 3.42
CA GLU A 170 -19.98 12.37 2.03
C GLU A 170 -20.47 13.40 0.99
N VAL A 171 -21.54 14.15 1.27
CA VAL A 171 -21.95 15.30 0.44
C VAL A 171 -20.84 16.34 0.38
N LEU A 172 -20.27 16.70 1.53
CA LEU A 172 -19.21 17.70 1.60
C LEU A 172 -17.96 17.23 0.86
N LYS A 173 -17.52 15.98 1.07
CA LYS A 173 -16.41 15.39 0.30
C LYS A 173 -16.67 15.47 -1.20
N ALA A 174 -17.84 15.05 -1.67
CA ALA A 174 -18.19 15.08 -3.09
C ALA A 174 -18.15 16.50 -3.68
N ILE A 175 -18.61 17.51 -2.93
CA ILE A 175 -18.60 18.91 -3.35
C ILE A 175 -17.16 19.45 -3.42
N LEU A 176 -16.34 19.19 -2.40
CA LEU A 176 -14.94 19.65 -2.36
C LEU A 176 -14.09 18.97 -3.45
N ILE A 177 -14.32 17.68 -3.72
CA ILE A 177 -13.65 16.95 -4.80
C ILE A 177 -14.03 17.55 -6.16
N GLU A 178 -15.32 17.86 -6.39
CA GLU A 178 -15.76 18.44 -7.65
C GLU A 178 -15.26 19.89 -7.84
N GLU A 179 -14.94 20.59 -6.75
CA GLU A 179 -14.33 21.93 -6.77
C GLU A 179 -12.91 21.94 -7.33
N LEU A 180 -12.23 20.79 -7.37
CA LEU A 180 -10.94 20.67 -8.05
C LEU A 180 -11.03 20.89 -9.57
N LYS A 181 -12.23 20.76 -10.14
CA LYS A 181 -12.52 20.92 -11.58
C LYS A 181 -12.85 22.37 -11.94
N LYS A 182 -12.88 22.67 -13.24
CA LYS A 182 -13.22 24.02 -13.73
C LYS A 182 -14.61 24.50 -13.31
N GLU A 183 -15.57 23.59 -13.16
CA GLU A 183 -16.92 23.90 -12.73
C GLU A 183 -17.46 22.82 -11.80
N ASN A 184 -18.00 23.25 -10.65
CA ASN A 184 -18.61 22.36 -9.69
C ASN A 184 -20.06 22.02 -10.08
N LYS A 185 -20.26 20.88 -10.75
CA LYS A 185 -21.59 20.45 -11.20
C LYS A 185 -22.56 20.24 -10.04
N TYR A 186 -22.08 19.79 -8.87
CA TYR A 186 -22.93 19.52 -7.72
C TYR A 186 -23.45 20.82 -7.12
N MET A 187 -22.61 21.85 -7.00
CA MET A 187 -23.12 23.17 -6.60
C MET A 187 -24.07 23.78 -7.62
N LYS A 188 -23.86 23.58 -8.93
CA LYS A 188 -24.84 23.99 -9.95
C LYS A 188 -26.18 23.28 -9.77
N ASP A 189 -26.16 21.97 -9.51
CA ASP A 189 -27.37 21.18 -9.28
C ASP A 189 -28.07 21.57 -7.97
N ILE A 190 -27.32 21.86 -6.90
CA ILE A 190 -27.87 22.39 -5.64
C ILE A 190 -28.53 23.75 -5.86
N LYS A 191 -27.90 24.67 -6.59
CA LYS A 191 -28.50 25.96 -6.95
C LYS A 191 -29.77 25.81 -7.79
N ARG A 192 -29.81 24.83 -8.69
CA ARG A 192 -30.91 24.66 -9.66
C ARG A 192 -32.10 23.87 -9.11
N PHE A 193 -31.84 22.87 -8.29
CA PHE A 193 -32.82 21.87 -7.84
C PHE A 193 -32.88 21.71 -6.32
N GLY A 194 -31.82 22.05 -5.59
CA GLY A 194 -31.77 22.02 -4.13
C GLY A 194 -31.98 23.41 -3.52
N ASP A 195 -31.26 23.68 -2.43
CA ASP A 195 -31.11 25.03 -1.88
C ASP A 195 -29.69 25.23 -1.34
N GLU A 196 -29.00 26.21 -1.91
CA GLU A 196 -27.64 26.58 -1.50
C GLU A 196 -27.61 27.14 -0.06
N ASN A 197 -28.63 27.89 0.37
CA ASN A 197 -28.68 28.42 1.73
C ASN A 197 -28.72 27.29 2.77
N VAL A 198 -29.45 26.23 2.46
CA VAL A 198 -29.55 25.03 3.32
C VAL A 198 -28.21 24.30 3.39
N PHE A 199 -27.51 24.17 2.26
CA PHE A 199 -26.17 23.60 2.28
C PHE A 199 -25.24 24.37 3.22
N TRP A 200 -25.18 25.70 3.07
CA TRP A 200 -24.33 26.54 3.92
C TRP A 200 -24.77 26.56 5.38
N SER A 201 -26.08 26.53 5.68
CA SER A 201 -26.55 26.44 7.06
C SER A 201 -26.18 25.10 7.71
N LEU A 202 -26.15 24.00 6.94
CA LEU A 202 -25.68 22.71 7.43
C LEU A 202 -24.17 22.70 7.66
N VAL A 203 -23.39 23.36 6.78
CA VAL A 203 -21.95 23.56 6.96
C VAL A 203 -21.68 24.40 8.21
N GLU A 204 -22.38 25.50 8.41
CA GLU A 204 -22.29 26.35 9.61
C GLU A 204 -22.64 25.56 10.87
N LYS A 205 -23.76 24.84 10.86
CA LYS A 205 -24.22 24.04 12.01
C LYS A 205 -23.25 22.94 12.41
N ARG A 206 -22.66 22.23 11.44
CA ARG A 206 -21.80 21.06 11.70
C ARG A 206 -20.32 21.40 11.85
N TYR A 207 -19.81 22.34 11.06
CA TYR A 207 -18.38 22.66 11.01
C TYR A 207 -18.08 24.08 11.46
N GLY A 208 -19.06 24.83 11.99
CA GLY A 208 -18.82 26.14 12.61
C GLY A 208 -18.34 27.20 11.63
N TYR A 209 -18.74 27.11 10.36
CA TYR A 209 -18.37 28.09 9.33
C TYR A 209 -18.98 29.46 9.59
N HIS A 210 -18.13 30.46 9.88
CA HIS A 210 -18.55 31.79 10.35
C HIS A 210 -18.30 32.93 9.34
N PHE A 211 -17.85 32.64 8.12
CA PHE A 211 -17.57 33.67 7.12
C PHE A 211 -18.84 34.05 6.36
N GLU A 212 -19.06 35.35 6.14
CA GLU A 212 -20.16 35.85 5.31
C GLU A 212 -20.04 35.37 3.85
N ASP A 213 -18.80 35.31 3.37
CA ASP A 213 -18.47 34.78 2.06
C ASP A 213 -18.73 33.27 2.04
N ARG A 214 -19.69 32.83 1.24
CA ARG A 214 -20.05 31.41 1.07
C ARG A 214 -19.16 30.74 0.03
N ASP A 215 -17.88 30.57 0.38
CA ASP A 215 -16.82 30.13 -0.51
C ASP A 215 -16.23 28.77 -0.08
N LEU A 216 -16.20 27.81 -1.02
CA LEU A 216 -15.76 26.44 -0.74
C LEU A 216 -14.25 26.34 -0.46
N LYS A 217 -13.45 27.26 -1.01
CA LYS A 217 -12.00 27.33 -0.75
C LYS A 217 -11.73 27.89 0.64
N ILE A 218 -12.49 28.88 1.10
CA ILE A 218 -12.45 29.34 2.50
C ILE A 218 -12.87 28.21 3.44
N LEU A 219 -13.93 27.47 3.11
CA LEU A 219 -14.37 26.31 3.91
C LEU A 219 -13.28 25.25 4.03
N ALA A 220 -12.68 24.84 2.91
CA ALA A 220 -11.60 23.87 2.91
C ALA A 220 -10.38 24.38 3.70
N THR A 221 -10.03 25.66 3.54
CA THR A 221 -8.95 26.30 4.33
C THR A 221 -9.26 26.24 5.82
N MET A 222 -10.49 26.52 6.24
CA MET A 222 -10.93 26.46 7.63
C MET A 222 -10.80 25.06 8.21
N LEU A 223 -11.28 24.04 7.49
CA LEU A 223 -11.19 22.64 7.92
C LEU A 223 -9.74 22.20 8.10
N LEU A 224 -8.88 22.47 7.11
CA LEU A 224 -7.48 22.04 7.16
C LEU A 224 -6.65 22.84 8.17
N VAL A 225 -6.86 24.14 8.32
CA VAL A 225 -6.17 24.94 9.36
C VAL A 225 -6.59 24.48 10.76
N THR A 226 -7.86 24.16 10.95
CA THR A 226 -8.36 23.60 12.22
C THR A 226 -7.72 22.25 12.52
N HIS A 227 -7.71 21.32 11.56
CA HIS A 227 -7.02 20.05 11.71
C HIS A 227 -5.52 20.23 11.97
N ASN A 228 -4.86 21.15 11.26
CA ASN A 228 -3.44 21.42 11.47
C ASN A 228 -3.13 21.93 12.87
N SER A 229 -4.00 22.77 13.43
CA SER A 229 -3.83 23.29 14.80
C SER A 229 -3.92 22.21 15.88
N TYR A 230 -4.51 21.05 15.57
CA TYR A 230 -4.72 19.95 16.52
C TYR A 230 -3.43 19.23 16.92
N ASP A 231 -2.49 19.08 15.98
CA ASP A 231 -1.22 18.37 16.16
C ASP A 231 0.01 19.27 16.09
N LEU A 232 -0.17 20.54 15.67
CA LEU A 232 0.92 21.52 15.66
C LEU A 232 1.28 21.93 17.09
N GLY A 233 2.52 21.67 17.49
CA GLY A 233 3.10 22.07 18.78
C GLY A 233 3.58 23.53 18.84
N GLU A 234 3.40 24.30 17.76
CA GLU A 234 3.75 25.72 17.64
C GLU A 234 2.51 26.62 17.61
N LYS A 235 2.69 27.91 17.93
CA LYS A 235 1.64 28.91 17.82
C LYS A 235 1.26 29.13 16.35
N LEU A 236 -0.03 28.95 16.07
CA LEU A 236 -0.60 29.21 14.76
C LEU A 236 -0.32 30.69 14.33
N PRO A 237 0.14 30.93 13.08
CA PRO A 237 0.31 32.27 12.56
C PRO A 237 -0.96 33.11 12.68
N ASN A 238 -0.81 34.40 13.00
CA ASN A 238 -1.96 35.30 13.19
C ASN A 238 -2.87 35.38 11.95
N LYS A 239 -2.29 35.26 10.73
CA LYS A 239 -3.05 35.22 9.47
C LYS A 239 -3.98 34.01 9.38
N TRP A 240 -3.64 32.90 10.05
CA TRP A 240 -4.37 31.64 9.95
C TRP A 240 -5.44 31.51 11.02
N LYS A 241 -5.27 32.15 12.18
CA LYS A 241 -6.22 32.08 13.32
C LYS A 241 -7.67 32.40 12.94
N ARG A 242 -7.88 33.27 11.94
CA ARG A 242 -9.23 33.58 11.44
C ARG A 242 -9.98 32.38 10.86
N TYR A 243 -9.24 31.36 10.41
CA TYR A 243 -9.74 30.12 9.81
C TYR A 243 -9.93 28.99 10.84
N LEU A 244 -9.82 29.26 12.14
CA LEU A 244 -10.19 28.27 13.15
C LEU A 244 -11.71 28.12 13.20
N SER A 245 -12.17 26.88 13.08
CA SER A 245 -13.57 26.52 13.19
C SER A 245 -14.07 26.67 14.63
N LEU A 246 -15.32 27.13 14.79
CA LEU A 246 -16.02 27.11 16.09
C LEU A 246 -16.43 25.68 16.52
N LYS A 247 -16.33 24.70 15.62
CA LYS A 247 -16.64 23.28 15.80
C LYS A 247 -15.39 22.44 15.47
N GLU A 248 -14.37 22.60 16.31
CA GLU A 248 -13.04 22.01 16.07
C GLU A 248 -13.08 20.50 15.88
N SER A 249 -13.73 19.75 16.77
CA SER A 249 -13.71 18.28 16.71
C SER A 249 -14.38 17.72 15.46
N ASP A 250 -15.49 18.27 15.00
CA ASP A 250 -16.11 17.79 13.76
C ASP A 250 -15.23 18.06 12.54
N SER A 251 -14.52 19.20 12.54
CA SER A 251 -13.54 19.52 11.50
C SER A 251 -12.34 18.56 11.51
N ILE A 252 -11.83 18.24 12.71
CA ILE A 252 -10.72 17.28 12.88
C ILE A 252 -11.14 15.88 12.39
N VAL A 253 -12.31 15.40 12.84
CA VAL A 253 -12.82 14.08 12.42
C VAL A 253 -13.07 14.05 10.92
N PHE A 254 -13.65 15.10 10.34
CA PHE A 254 -13.88 15.20 8.90
C PHE A 254 -12.57 15.09 8.11
N VAL A 255 -11.56 15.88 8.47
CA VAL A 255 -10.26 15.87 7.76
C VAL A 255 -9.57 14.52 7.91
N SER A 256 -9.54 13.96 9.12
CA SER A 256 -8.97 12.63 9.38
C SER A 256 -9.67 11.53 8.55
N ASN A 257 -11.00 11.56 8.48
CA ASN A 257 -11.76 10.60 7.67
C ASN A 257 -11.56 10.84 6.16
N PHE A 258 -11.38 12.08 5.72
CA PHE A 258 -11.20 12.40 4.30
C PHE A 258 -9.80 12.01 3.82
N MET A 259 -8.75 12.36 4.58
CA MET A 259 -7.36 12.02 4.24
C MET A 259 -7.17 10.50 4.20
N ASN A 260 -7.68 9.77 5.19
CA ASN A 260 -7.49 8.32 5.32
C ASN A 260 -8.48 7.48 4.48
N HIS A 261 -9.32 8.13 3.65
CA HIS A 261 -10.28 7.42 2.81
C HIS A 261 -9.60 6.77 1.61
N ARG A 262 -9.71 5.44 1.47
CA ARG A 262 -9.06 4.64 0.43
C ARG A 262 -9.22 5.17 -1.01
N VAL A 263 -10.40 5.70 -1.36
CA VAL A 263 -10.68 6.21 -2.72
C VAL A 263 -10.50 7.73 -2.82
N HIS A 264 -10.75 8.44 -1.72
CA HIS A 264 -10.87 9.91 -1.74
C HIS A 264 -9.62 10.62 -1.24
N GLY A 265 -8.71 9.92 -0.55
CA GLY A 265 -7.46 10.49 0.01
C GLY A 265 -6.60 11.20 -1.03
N LYS A 266 -6.47 10.65 -2.25
CA LYS A 266 -5.76 11.34 -3.35
C LYS A 266 -6.34 12.71 -3.72
N PHE A 267 -7.65 12.92 -3.55
CA PHE A 267 -8.26 14.23 -3.80
C PHE A 267 -8.10 15.15 -2.60
N TYR A 268 -8.05 14.60 -1.38
CA TYR A 268 -7.59 15.34 -0.22
C TYR A 268 -6.17 15.88 -0.46
N ASP A 269 -5.28 15.08 -1.02
CA ASP A 269 -3.90 15.50 -1.30
C ASP A 269 -3.85 16.73 -2.20
N GLU A 270 -4.58 16.70 -3.32
CA GLU A 270 -4.67 17.84 -4.24
C GLU A 270 -5.25 19.11 -3.58
N ILE A 271 -6.23 18.95 -2.69
CA ILE A 271 -6.82 20.08 -1.95
C ILE A 271 -5.81 20.63 -0.94
N ALA A 272 -5.13 19.76 -0.20
CA ALA A 272 -4.13 20.11 0.79
C ALA A 272 -2.98 20.89 0.14
N ASP A 273 -2.45 20.43 -1.00
CA ASP A 273 -1.36 21.12 -1.73
C ASP A 273 -1.78 22.52 -2.22
N ARG A 274 -3.03 22.71 -2.65
CA ARG A 274 -3.53 24.03 -3.08
C ARG A 274 -3.66 25.00 -1.90
N ILE A 275 -4.08 24.50 -0.74
CA ILE A 275 -4.28 25.31 0.47
C ILE A 275 -2.94 25.61 1.14
N GLU A 276 -2.04 24.64 1.20
CA GLU A 276 -0.67 24.79 1.71
C GLU A 276 0.05 25.98 1.04
N LYS A 277 0.00 26.04 -0.29
CA LYS A 277 0.53 27.18 -1.08
C LYS A 277 -0.16 28.51 -0.80
N GLN A 278 -1.47 28.50 -0.53
CA GLN A 278 -2.20 29.73 -0.17
C GLN A 278 -1.83 30.23 1.22
N LEU A 279 -1.46 29.33 2.12
CA LEU A 279 -1.09 29.65 3.50
C LEU A 279 0.36 30.12 3.63
N ASP A 280 1.17 30.01 2.57
CA ASP A 280 2.62 30.24 2.56
C ASP A 280 3.32 29.41 3.65
N LEU A 281 2.90 28.15 3.86
CA LEU A 281 3.36 27.30 4.97
C LEU A 281 4.89 27.13 4.98
N GLU A 282 5.51 27.01 3.81
CA GLU A 282 6.97 26.89 3.66
C GLU A 282 7.73 28.04 4.34
N GLU A 283 7.25 29.29 4.23
CA GLU A 283 7.92 30.43 4.88
C GLU A 283 7.86 30.39 6.42
N TYR A 284 6.88 29.68 6.97
CA TYR A 284 6.71 29.52 8.42
C TYR A 284 7.47 28.31 8.93
N ILE A 285 7.40 27.17 8.23
CA ILE A 285 8.04 25.92 8.66
C ILE A 285 9.57 26.06 8.73
N ASP A 286 10.16 26.87 7.85
CA ASP A 286 11.59 27.22 7.85
C ASP A 286 12.07 27.91 9.15
N LYS A 287 11.15 28.54 9.88
CA LYS A 287 11.43 29.27 11.11
C LYS A 287 11.08 28.46 12.36
N TRP A 288 10.39 27.34 12.22
CA TRP A 288 9.94 26.51 13.32
C TRP A 288 10.95 25.42 13.64
N ASP A 289 11.07 25.08 14.92
CA ASP A 289 11.82 23.89 15.33
C ASP A 289 11.08 22.64 14.85
N ILE A 290 11.83 21.70 14.26
CA ILE A 290 11.31 20.43 13.75
C ILE A 290 10.44 19.69 14.77
N ASP A 291 10.82 19.73 16.06
CA ASP A 291 10.10 19.03 17.13
C ASP A 291 8.66 19.57 17.32
N LYS A 292 8.36 20.77 16.80
CA LYS A 292 7.04 21.39 16.90
C LYS A 292 6.03 20.85 15.89
N TYR A 293 6.49 20.23 14.80
CA TYR A 293 5.60 19.76 13.74
C TYR A 293 5.82 18.29 13.36
N LEU A 294 6.62 17.53 14.14
CA LEU A 294 6.78 16.09 13.96
C LEU A 294 5.46 15.30 13.95
N GLY A 295 4.46 15.77 14.71
CA GLY A 295 3.13 15.17 14.77
C GLY A 295 2.17 15.66 13.67
N SER A 296 2.52 16.71 12.93
CA SER A 296 1.62 17.32 11.95
C SER A 296 1.52 16.47 10.69
N THR A 297 0.29 16.15 10.29
CA THR A 297 0.00 15.26 9.13
C THR A 297 -0.90 15.92 8.09
N THR A 298 -1.40 17.12 8.34
CA THR A 298 -2.35 17.81 7.44
C THR A 298 -1.74 18.07 6.06
N PHE A 299 -0.51 18.57 6.02
CA PHE A 299 0.14 19.03 4.79
C PHE A 299 1.42 18.25 4.52
N ARG A 300 1.62 17.91 3.26
CA ARG A 300 2.82 17.27 2.71
C ARG A 300 4.12 18.00 3.05
N ALA A 301 4.10 19.33 3.06
CA ALA A 301 5.27 20.16 3.33
C ALA A 301 5.97 19.83 4.67
N TYR A 302 5.23 19.27 5.65
CA TYR A 302 5.85 18.80 6.89
C TYR A 302 6.82 17.64 6.66
N ASP A 303 6.42 16.61 5.91
CA ASP A 303 7.30 15.46 5.61
C ASP A 303 8.48 15.89 4.73
N GLU A 304 8.25 16.77 3.74
CA GLU A 304 9.32 17.33 2.90
C GLU A 304 10.37 18.06 3.74
N LYS A 305 9.93 18.92 4.68
CA LYS A 305 10.85 19.65 5.57
C LYS A 305 11.54 18.75 6.57
N ILE A 306 10.86 17.72 7.09
CA ILE A 306 11.48 16.71 7.98
C ILE A 306 12.61 15.99 7.24
N ILE A 307 12.35 15.52 6.01
CA ILE A 307 13.35 14.84 5.18
C ILE A 307 14.53 15.78 4.89
N GLU A 308 14.26 17.01 4.46
CA GLU A 308 15.29 18.02 4.19
C GLU A 308 16.14 18.31 5.45
N SER A 309 15.50 18.44 6.61
CA SER A 309 16.18 18.72 7.88
C SER A 309 17.10 17.57 8.31
N ILE A 310 16.67 16.31 8.10
CA ILE A 310 17.51 15.12 8.36
C ILE A 310 18.68 15.09 7.37
N LEU A 311 18.45 15.31 6.08
CA LEU A 311 19.50 15.36 5.06
C LEU A 311 20.53 16.46 5.33
N THR A 312 20.07 17.64 5.72
CA THR A 312 20.92 18.79 6.08
C THR A 312 21.73 18.47 7.33
N GLY A 313 21.10 17.92 8.37
CA GLY A 313 21.80 17.51 9.59
C GLY A 313 22.88 16.47 9.32
N ILE A 314 22.61 15.47 8.47
CA ILE A 314 23.62 14.50 8.03
C ILE A 314 24.74 15.20 7.24
N SER A 315 24.39 16.12 6.33
CA SER A 315 25.33 16.88 5.49
C SER A 315 26.30 17.69 6.35
N ASP A 316 25.80 18.38 7.36
CA ASP A 316 26.53 19.21 8.32
C ASP A 316 27.33 18.39 9.36
N GLY A 317 27.22 17.06 9.35
CA GLY A 317 27.92 16.19 10.28
C GLY A 317 27.31 16.17 11.68
N LEU A 318 26.02 16.50 11.82
CA LEU A 318 25.26 16.33 13.05
C LEU A 318 24.98 14.84 13.27
N ASN A 319 25.38 14.36 14.43
CA ASN A 319 25.48 12.93 14.73
C ASN A 319 24.27 12.41 15.52
N GLU A 320 23.08 12.91 15.21
CA GLU A 320 21.85 12.63 15.95
C GLU A 320 21.09 11.42 15.41
N TYR A 321 21.81 10.39 14.98
CA TYR A 321 21.25 9.23 14.27
C TYR A 321 20.08 8.55 15.00
N GLU A 322 20.15 8.38 16.32
CA GLU A 322 19.04 7.80 17.10
C GLU A 322 17.80 8.72 17.15
N ARG A 323 17.99 10.05 17.12
CA ARG A 323 16.88 11.00 17.02
C ARG A 323 16.24 10.90 15.64
N TYR A 324 17.04 10.89 14.57
CA TYR A 324 16.54 10.76 13.20
C TYR A 324 15.77 9.45 13.00
N LYS A 325 16.27 8.33 13.51
CA LYS A 325 15.53 7.05 13.47
C LYS A 325 14.19 7.12 14.18
N ARG A 326 14.12 7.76 15.37
CA ARG A 326 12.86 7.95 16.09
C ARG A 326 11.88 8.82 15.30
N ILE A 327 12.38 9.88 14.65
CA ILE A 327 11.57 10.74 13.77
C ILE A 327 11.01 9.91 12.60
N ILE A 328 11.87 9.22 11.86
CA ILE A 328 11.48 8.38 10.71
C ILE A 328 10.45 7.33 11.13
N ASN A 329 10.70 6.62 12.24
CA ASN A 329 9.78 5.62 12.76
C ASN A 329 8.43 6.20 13.17
N GLY A 330 8.41 7.40 13.77
CA GLY A 330 7.17 8.09 14.13
C GLY A 330 6.35 8.50 12.91
N ARG A 331 7.00 8.87 11.79
CA ARG A 331 6.32 9.24 10.55
C ARG A 331 5.68 8.08 9.81
N ARG A 332 6.02 6.81 10.12
CA ARG A 332 5.43 5.62 9.45
C ARG A 332 3.91 5.49 9.57
N THR A 333 3.31 6.20 10.53
CA THR A 333 1.85 6.27 10.76
C THR A 333 1.20 7.49 10.11
N SER A 334 1.98 8.37 9.48
CA SER A 334 1.46 9.55 8.79
C SER A 334 0.86 9.17 7.44
N HIS A 335 -0.16 9.93 7.03
CA HIS A 335 -0.79 9.79 5.72
C HIS A 335 0.19 9.94 4.55
N TRP A 336 1.14 10.88 4.65
CA TRP A 336 2.10 11.16 3.59
C TRP A 336 3.25 10.16 3.53
N PHE A 337 3.42 9.29 4.53
CA PHE A 337 4.51 8.31 4.54
C PHE A 337 4.51 7.42 3.29
N SER A 338 3.36 6.98 2.82
CA SER A 338 3.29 6.11 1.62
C SER A 338 3.79 6.81 0.35
N ILE A 339 3.78 8.14 0.31
CA ILE A 339 4.30 8.94 -0.81
C ILE A 339 5.82 9.13 -0.68
N TYR A 340 6.34 9.24 0.54
CA TYR A 340 7.76 9.45 0.84
C TYR A 340 8.46 8.21 1.41
N GLU A 341 7.91 7.02 1.19
CA GLU A 341 8.38 5.79 1.82
C GLU A 341 9.83 5.50 1.42
N ASN A 342 10.15 5.72 0.14
CA ASN A 342 11.48 5.50 -0.41
C ASN A 342 12.50 6.50 0.14
N GLU A 343 12.12 7.77 0.28
CA GLU A 343 12.91 8.84 0.89
C GLU A 343 13.22 8.51 2.36
N TYR A 344 12.21 8.13 3.14
CA TYR A 344 12.37 7.75 4.54
C TYR A 344 13.18 6.46 4.71
N ASN A 345 12.98 5.46 3.84
CA ASN A 345 13.76 4.22 3.86
C ASN A 345 15.22 4.47 3.47
N ALA A 346 15.49 5.28 2.44
CA ALA A 346 16.86 5.67 2.06
C ALA A 346 17.55 6.42 3.21
N LEU A 347 16.86 7.35 3.87
CA LEU A 347 17.36 8.00 5.08
C LEU A 347 17.68 6.98 6.18
N TYR A 348 16.74 6.07 6.48
CA TYR A 348 16.90 5.07 7.53
C TYR A 348 18.13 4.18 7.28
N TYR A 349 18.25 3.60 6.08
CA TYR A 349 19.38 2.74 5.75
C TYR A 349 20.69 3.53 5.68
N GLY A 350 20.69 4.74 5.13
CA GLY A 350 21.87 5.62 5.09
C GLY A 350 22.37 5.97 6.50
N ILE A 351 21.46 6.28 7.43
CA ILE A 351 21.79 6.53 8.84
C ILE A 351 22.39 5.29 9.51
N GLU A 352 21.81 4.10 9.29
CA GLU A 352 22.35 2.86 9.84
C GLU A 352 23.74 2.54 9.30
N ILE A 353 24.01 2.83 8.02
CA ILE A 353 25.34 2.71 7.43
C ILE A 353 26.33 3.67 8.10
N LEU A 354 25.98 4.95 8.26
CA LEU A 354 26.83 5.95 8.91
C LEU A 354 27.07 5.65 10.40
N LYS A 355 26.15 4.95 11.07
CA LYS A 355 26.38 4.39 12.41
C LYS A 355 27.40 3.26 12.37
N LYS A 356 27.24 2.31 11.44
CA LYS A 356 28.17 1.18 11.26
C LYS A 356 29.58 1.65 10.93
N GLU A 357 29.71 2.74 10.18
CA GLU A 357 30.99 3.39 9.92
C GLU A 357 31.77 3.67 11.21
N ARG A 358 31.13 4.22 12.23
CA ARG A 358 31.78 4.53 13.52
C ARG A 358 32.16 3.31 14.33
N GLU A 359 31.36 2.26 14.22
CA GLU A 359 31.65 0.98 14.89
C GLU A 359 32.90 0.32 14.27
N ILE A 360 33.09 0.51 12.95
CA ILE A 360 34.04 -0.26 12.13
C ILE A 360 35.31 0.52 11.79
N LEU A 361 35.30 1.85 11.79
CA LEU A 361 36.47 2.70 11.61
C LEU A 361 37.61 2.20 12.52
N ASN A 362 38.62 1.57 11.91
CA ASN A 362 39.80 0.95 12.53
C ASN A 362 39.60 -0.38 13.29
N ASN A 363 38.49 -1.09 13.11
CA ASN A 363 38.07 -2.23 13.94
C ASN A 363 37.77 -3.56 13.23
N ILE A 364 37.99 -3.70 11.91
CA ILE A 364 37.98 -5.05 11.31
C ILE A 364 39.18 -5.82 11.88
N LYS A 365 38.94 -6.72 12.83
CA LYS A 365 39.94 -7.46 13.59
C LYS A 365 39.79 -8.94 13.27
N ALA A 366 40.41 -9.39 12.19
CA ALA A 366 40.55 -10.82 11.93
C ALA A 366 42.00 -11.21 12.13
N LYS A 367 42.21 -12.34 12.80
CA LYS A 367 43.55 -12.89 13.05
C LYS A 367 43.88 -14.01 12.07
N ASP A 368 42.85 -14.73 11.62
CA ASP A 368 42.97 -15.95 10.83
C ASP A 368 41.71 -16.12 9.95
N SER A 369 41.74 -17.10 9.05
CA SER A 369 40.64 -17.37 8.11
C SER A 369 39.31 -17.70 8.79
N ILE A 370 39.31 -18.55 9.82
CA ILE A 370 38.07 -18.95 10.52
C ILE A 370 37.40 -17.77 11.22
N SER A 371 38.16 -16.95 11.95
CA SER A 371 37.61 -15.78 12.65
C SER A 371 37.07 -14.73 11.68
N MET A 372 37.69 -14.55 10.50
CA MET A 372 37.15 -13.65 9.47
C MET A 372 35.82 -14.14 8.92
N VAL A 373 35.68 -15.44 8.65
CA VAL A 373 34.42 -16.02 8.16
C VAL A 373 33.33 -15.88 9.22
N GLU A 374 33.62 -16.17 10.48
CA GLU A 374 32.68 -16.00 11.59
C GLU A 374 32.26 -14.54 11.79
N ASP A 375 33.20 -13.60 11.76
CA ASP A 375 32.89 -12.17 11.90
C ASP A 375 32.08 -11.65 10.71
N TYR A 376 32.37 -12.10 9.49
CA TYR A 376 31.56 -11.71 8.34
C TYR A 376 30.12 -12.22 8.46
N THR A 377 29.97 -13.53 8.69
CA THR A 377 28.67 -14.21 8.71
C THR A 377 27.78 -13.80 9.88
N ASN A 378 28.34 -13.31 10.99
CA ASN A 378 27.60 -12.86 12.16
C ASN A 378 27.47 -11.33 12.27
N LYS A 379 28.39 -10.56 11.71
CA LYS A 379 28.45 -9.10 11.94
C LYS A 379 28.54 -8.28 10.66
N TYR A 380 29.42 -8.61 9.73
CA TYR A 380 29.71 -7.70 8.60
C TYR A 380 28.73 -7.81 7.44
N TYR A 381 28.07 -8.95 7.26
CA TYR A 381 27.04 -9.14 6.22
C TYR A 381 25.91 -8.09 6.30
N ILE A 382 25.67 -7.51 7.48
CA ILE A 382 24.62 -6.49 7.66
C ILE A 382 24.93 -5.21 6.87
N ILE A 383 26.20 -4.87 6.66
CA ILE A 383 26.58 -3.64 5.94
C ILE A 383 26.27 -3.80 4.45
N ASP A 384 26.54 -4.98 3.90
CA ASP A 384 26.13 -5.34 2.56
C ASP A 384 24.60 -5.31 2.41
N SER A 385 23.86 -5.79 3.42
CA SER A 385 22.40 -5.74 3.44
C SER A 385 21.89 -4.29 3.43
N LEU A 386 22.45 -3.44 4.29
CA LEU A 386 22.09 -2.03 4.40
C LEU A 386 22.42 -1.28 3.11
N TYR A 387 23.57 -1.54 2.50
CA TYR A 387 23.98 -0.94 1.23
C TYR A 387 23.03 -1.29 0.09
N ARG A 388 22.64 -2.57 -0.03
CA ARG A 388 21.63 -3.02 -0.99
C ARG A 388 20.29 -2.33 -0.73
N LYS A 389 19.78 -2.34 0.51
CA LYS A 389 18.48 -1.75 0.87
C LYS A 389 18.44 -0.22 0.69
N PHE A 390 19.56 0.47 0.96
CA PHE A 390 19.71 1.88 0.65
C PHE A 390 19.50 2.13 -0.84
N TYR A 391 20.20 1.40 -1.70
CA TYR A 391 20.10 1.61 -3.15
C TYR A 391 18.76 1.19 -3.75
N ILE A 392 18.11 0.15 -3.21
CA ILE A 392 16.73 -0.21 -3.59
C ILE A 392 15.79 0.98 -3.34
N SER A 393 15.90 1.63 -2.18
CA SER A 393 15.04 2.77 -1.84
C SER A 393 15.44 4.03 -2.64
N TYR A 394 16.74 4.32 -2.71
CA TYR A 394 17.28 5.50 -3.39
C TYR A 394 16.97 5.49 -4.89
N ASP A 395 16.99 4.33 -5.55
CA ASP A 395 16.73 4.24 -6.98
C ASP A 395 15.27 4.58 -7.35
N GLU A 396 14.34 4.39 -6.41
CA GLU A 396 12.90 4.69 -6.54
C GLU A 396 12.53 6.14 -6.13
N ILE A 397 13.48 6.92 -5.59
CA ILE A 397 13.25 8.34 -5.28
C ILE A 397 13.13 9.14 -6.58
N ILE A 398 12.11 10.00 -6.66
CA ILE A 398 11.85 10.84 -7.83
C ILE A 398 12.87 11.97 -7.93
N ASP A 399 13.05 12.75 -6.85
CA ASP A 399 14.00 13.87 -6.78
C ASP A 399 15.30 13.42 -6.09
N LYS A 400 16.22 12.86 -6.88
CA LYS A 400 17.49 12.33 -6.38
C LYS A 400 18.48 13.42 -6.00
N ASP A 401 18.31 14.65 -6.48
CA ASP A 401 19.29 15.74 -6.31
C ASP A 401 19.49 16.06 -4.82
N LYS A 402 18.40 16.04 -4.04
CA LYS A 402 18.44 16.24 -2.58
C LYS A 402 19.23 15.16 -1.83
N PHE A 403 19.30 13.94 -2.40
CA PHE A 403 19.92 12.77 -1.77
C PHE A 403 21.35 12.51 -2.24
N ILE A 404 21.89 13.27 -3.19
CA ILE A 404 23.23 13.03 -3.76
C ILE A 404 24.30 12.98 -2.67
N ASN A 405 24.34 13.94 -1.74
CA ASN A 405 25.34 13.97 -0.67
C ASN A 405 25.26 12.72 0.23
N LEU A 406 24.04 12.28 0.59
CA LEU A 406 23.88 11.05 1.37
C LEU A 406 24.35 9.83 0.57
N ALA A 407 23.98 9.73 -0.70
CA ALA A 407 24.41 8.64 -1.57
C ALA A 407 25.94 8.60 -1.74
N GLU A 408 26.59 9.76 -1.92
CA GLU A 408 28.05 9.88 -1.97
C GLU A 408 28.71 9.44 -0.67
N LYS A 409 28.16 9.83 0.50
CA LYS A 409 28.66 9.38 1.81
C LYS A 409 28.52 7.86 1.99
N VAL A 410 27.36 7.30 1.64
CA VAL A 410 27.10 5.85 1.69
C VAL A 410 28.07 5.10 0.77
N GLU A 411 28.22 5.57 -0.47
CA GLU A 411 29.10 4.96 -1.46
C GLU A 411 30.58 5.05 -1.07
N ASN A 412 31.01 6.19 -0.55
CA ASN A 412 32.36 6.40 -0.04
C ASN A 412 32.65 5.48 1.16
N PHE A 413 31.74 5.41 2.13
CA PHE A 413 31.88 4.49 3.26
C PHE A 413 32.00 3.03 2.78
N TYR A 414 31.04 2.59 1.98
CA TYR A 414 30.98 1.20 1.54
C TYR A 414 32.23 0.81 0.75
N ASN A 415 32.66 1.63 -0.21
CA ASN A 415 33.81 1.31 -1.05
C ASN A 415 35.14 1.45 -0.29
N ASN A 416 35.38 2.60 0.33
CA ASN A 416 36.72 2.97 0.80
C ASN A 416 37.03 2.48 2.21
N TYR A 417 36.01 2.31 3.07
CA TYR A 417 36.20 1.96 4.48
C TYR A 417 35.72 0.56 4.82
N PHE A 418 34.64 0.08 4.21
CA PHE A 418 34.15 -1.27 4.46
C PHE A 418 34.78 -2.29 3.51
N LEU A 419 34.42 -2.21 2.23
CA LEU A 419 34.76 -3.21 1.22
C LEU A 419 36.27 -3.28 0.98
N ASN A 420 36.95 -2.12 0.90
CA ASN A 420 38.40 -2.07 0.73
C ASN A 420 39.16 -2.67 1.92
N GLU A 421 38.88 -2.22 3.15
CA GLU A 421 39.52 -2.74 4.37
C GLU A 421 39.28 -4.24 4.56
N LEU A 422 38.04 -4.69 4.39
CA LEU A 422 37.67 -6.10 4.49
C LEU A 422 38.45 -6.93 3.46
N SER A 423 38.49 -6.46 2.21
CA SER A 423 39.14 -7.20 1.13
C SER A 423 40.66 -7.22 1.24
N ILE A 424 41.29 -6.15 1.75
CA ILE A 424 42.75 -6.12 2.02
C ILE A 424 43.12 -7.13 3.10
N LYS A 425 42.42 -7.10 4.24
CA LYS A 425 42.68 -8.03 5.36
C LYS A 425 42.43 -9.48 4.95
N TRP A 426 41.33 -9.72 4.24
CA TRP A 426 41.05 -11.04 3.71
C TRP A 426 42.14 -11.49 2.72
N SER A 427 42.60 -10.61 1.82
CA SER A 427 43.67 -10.96 0.88
C SER A 427 44.99 -11.31 1.57
N GLN A 428 45.31 -10.65 2.69
CA GLN A 428 46.48 -11.00 3.51
C GLN A 428 46.33 -12.40 4.12
N ILE A 429 45.17 -12.70 4.70
CA ILE A 429 44.87 -14.03 5.25
C ILE A 429 44.94 -15.11 4.15
N VAL A 430 44.39 -14.83 2.96
CA VAL A 430 44.48 -15.77 1.83
C VAL A 430 45.93 -15.99 1.40
N GLU A 431 46.74 -14.93 1.36
CA GLU A 431 48.16 -15.02 1.02
C GLU A 431 48.96 -15.83 2.05
N GLU A 432 48.64 -15.70 3.33
CA GLU A 432 49.34 -16.36 4.42
C GLU A 432 48.89 -17.81 4.65
N GLU A 433 47.59 -18.11 4.49
CA GLU A 433 46.98 -19.38 4.90
C GLU A 433 46.50 -20.26 3.73
N LEU A 434 46.04 -19.69 2.61
CA LEU A 434 45.17 -20.40 1.66
C LEU A 434 45.72 -20.55 0.23
N LEU A 435 46.96 -20.13 -0.04
CA LEU A 435 47.52 -20.19 -1.40
C LEU A 435 47.78 -21.61 -1.89
N GLU A 436 48.30 -22.50 -1.04
CA GLU A 436 48.66 -23.87 -1.45
C GLU A 436 47.56 -24.89 -1.11
N ASP A 437 46.88 -24.71 0.04
CA ASP A 437 45.71 -25.48 0.47
C ASP A 437 44.53 -24.54 0.71
N TYR A 438 43.63 -24.47 -0.26
CA TYR A 438 42.42 -23.66 -0.18
C TYR A 438 41.34 -24.40 0.61
N SER A 439 41.50 -24.45 1.93
CA SER A 439 40.51 -25.01 2.85
C SER A 439 40.55 -24.29 4.19
N ILE A 440 39.38 -24.17 4.83
CA ILE A 440 39.24 -23.54 6.16
C ILE A 440 38.64 -24.59 7.09
N GLN A 441 39.37 -24.95 8.13
CA GLN A 441 38.92 -25.96 9.08
C GLN A 441 37.61 -25.52 9.75
N GLY A 442 36.62 -26.42 9.77
CA GLY A 442 35.32 -26.17 10.40
C GLY A 442 34.29 -25.48 9.49
N ILE A 443 34.67 -25.07 8.28
CA ILE A 443 33.75 -24.51 7.29
C ILE A 443 33.52 -25.52 6.17
N HIS A 444 32.25 -25.74 5.81
CA HIS A 444 31.90 -26.58 4.67
C HIS A 444 32.47 -25.99 3.38
N HIS A 445 32.95 -26.84 2.48
CA HIS A 445 33.47 -26.39 1.20
C HIS A 445 32.45 -26.69 0.11
N GLN A 446 32.21 -25.74 -0.81
CA GLN A 446 31.33 -25.90 -1.95
C GLN A 446 31.63 -27.14 -2.78
N LYS A 447 32.91 -27.53 -2.92
CA LYS A 447 33.29 -28.77 -3.60
C LYS A 447 32.68 -30.01 -2.91
N ASN A 448 32.38 -29.97 -1.63
CA ASN A 448 31.76 -31.07 -0.90
C ASN A 448 30.24 -30.91 -0.74
N PHE A 449 29.62 -29.91 -1.36
CA PHE A 449 28.20 -29.57 -1.17
C PHE A 449 27.27 -30.77 -1.30
N TYR A 450 27.42 -31.57 -2.36
CA TYR A 450 26.59 -32.76 -2.54
C TYR A 450 26.78 -33.73 -1.38
N GLN A 451 28.02 -34.03 -1.00
CA GLN A 451 28.32 -34.99 0.07
C GLN A 451 27.79 -34.52 1.43
N ASP A 452 27.98 -33.24 1.75
CA ASP A 452 27.68 -32.68 3.07
C ASP A 452 26.18 -32.41 3.26
N PHE A 453 25.47 -32.00 2.19
CA PHE A 453 24.09 -31.51 2.32
C PHE A 453 23.05 -32.33 1.54
N VAL A 454 23.43 -33.03 0.47
CA VAL A 454 22.47 -33.70 -0.43
C VAL A 454 22.48 -35.22 -0.28
N SER A 455 23.67 -35.85 -0.23
CA SER A 455 23.86 -37.30 -0.10
C SER A 455 23.10 -37.91 1.07
N PRO A 456 23.03 -37.28 2.27
CA PRO A 456 22.27 -37.83 3.39
C PRO A 456 20.79 -38.05 3.07
N PHE A 457 20.16 -37.22 2.21
CA PHE A 457 18.78 -37.44 1.79
C PHE A 457 18.68 -38.55 0.76
N VAL A 458 19.60 -38.59 -0.20
CA VAL A 458 19.63 -39.62 -1.25
C VAL A 458 19.84 -41.01 -0.67
N GLU A 459 20.76 -41.15 0.29
CA GLU A 459 21.07 -42.40 0.99
C GLU A 459 19.89 -42.91 1.84
N ASN A 460 19.13 -41.99 2.45
CA ASN A 460 17.92 -42.31 3.20
C ASN A 460 16.67 -42.47 2.31
N GLU A 461 16.83 -42.42 0.99
CA GLU A 461 15.75 -42.41 0.01
C GLU A 461 14.71 -41.29 0.19
N ASP A 462 15.09 -40.22 0.88
CA ASP A 462 14.27 -39.03 1.09
C ASP A 462 14.28 -38.15 -0.16
N ARG A 463 13.12 -37.56 -0.46
CA ARG A 463 12.98 -36.62 -1.56
C ARG A 463 13.57 -35.26 -1.18
N ILE A 464 14.43 -34.72 -2.04
CA ILE A 464 15.14 -33.46 -1.86
C ILE A 464 15.10 -32.61 -3.14
N PHE A 465 14.82 -31.32 -2.96
CA PHE A 465 14.92 -30.30 -4.00
C PHE A 465 16.10 -29.39 -3.69
N VAL A 466 16.96 -29.14 -4.68
CA VAL A 466 18.10 -28.23 -4.58
C VAL A 466 17.87 -27.10 -5.57
N ILE A 467 17.69 -25.88 -5.07
CA ILE A 467 17.55 -24.66 -5.86
C ILE A 467 18.91 -23.95 -5.85
N ILE A 468 19.49 -23.75 -7.03
CA ILE A 468 20.74 -23.03 -7.21
C ILE A 468 20.42 -21.69 -7.84
N SER A 469 20.57 -20.61 -7.08
CA SER A 469 20.39 -19.25 -7.56
C SER A 469 21.74 -18.62 -7.85
N ASP A 470 21.99 -18.38 -9.14
CA ASP A 470 23.19 -17.71 -9.64
C ASP A 470 23.35 -16.33 -8.98
N GLY A 471 24.56 -16.03 -8.50
CA GLY A 471 24.87 -14.75 -7.85
C GLY A 471 24.24 -14.51 -6.47
N LEU A 472 23.63 -15.51 -5.80
CA LEU A 472 23.01 -15.28 -4.48
C LEU A 472 24.06 -15.16 -3.36
N ARG A 473 24.30 -13.92 -2.92
CA ARG A 473 25.23 -13.62 -1.82
C ARG A 473 24.71 -14.06 -0.44
N TYR A 474 25.61 -14.25 0.52
CA TYR A 474 25.27 -14.67 1.88
C TYR A 474 24.28 -13.73 2.59
N GLU A 475 24.45 -12.40 2.51
CA GLU A 475 23.56 -11.46 3.18
C GLU A 475 22.15 -11.46 2.58
N ALA A 476 22.03 -11.67 1.27
CA ALA A 476 20.76 -11.87 0.59
C ALA A 476 20.13 -13.21 1.00
N GLY A 477 20.94 -14.26 1.12
CA GLY A 477 20.49 -15.56 1.63
C GLY A 477 19.94 -15.49 3.06
N ARG A 478 20.52 -14.67 3.95
CA ARG A 478 20.01 -14.41 5.31
C ARG A 478 18.59 -13.84 5.25
N GLU A 479 18.38 -12.82 4.43
CA GLU A 479 17.05 -12.20 4.26
C GLU A 479 16.05 -13.19 3.65
N LEU A 480 16.45 -13.94 2.61
CA LEU A 480 15.61 -14.97 2.01
C LEU A 480 15.20 -16.05 3.03
N ALA A 481 16.11 -16.46 3.90
CA ALA A 481 15.80 -17.43 4.94
C ALA A 481 14.75 -16.91 5.94
N GLU A 482 14.83 -15.63 6.31
CA GLU A 482 13.80 -14.97 7.12
C GLU A 482 12.46 -14.90 6.38
N LEU A 483 12.45 -14.53 5.10
CA LEU A 483 11.24 -14.47 4.27
C LEU A 483 10.57 -15.85 4.17
N LEU A 484 11.32 -16.91 3.90
CA LEU A 484 10.79 -18.28 3.85
C LEU A 484 10.20 -18.70 5.21
N ASN A 485 10.82 -18.31 6.32
CA ASN A 485 10.30 -18.57 7.66
C ASN A 485 8.98 -17.82 7.93
N LYS A 486 8.84 -16.60 7.43
CA LYS A 486 7.61 -15.79 7.60
C LYS A 486 6.47 -16.25 6.70
N GLU A 487 6.78 -16.55 5.45
CA GLU A 487 5.80 -16.84 4.38
C GLU A 487 5.34 -18.29 4.35
N LEU A 488 6.18 -19.24 4.78
CA LEU A 488 5.88 -20.67 4.72
C LEU A 488 5.80 -21.33 6.10
N ARG A 489 4.95 -22.36 6.16
CA ARG A 489 4.84 -23.24 7.32
C ARG A 489 5.99 -24.24 7.34
N GLY A 490 7.07 -23.89 8.03
CA GLY A 490 8.24 -24.74 8.11
C GLY A 490 9.32 -24.19 9.03
N SER A 491 10.47 -24.84 9.02
CA SER A 491 11.69 -24.34 9.65
C SER A 491 12.75 -24.10 8.59
N THR A 492 13.25 -22.87 8.53
CA THR A 492 14.39 -22.49 7.70
C THR A 492 15.59 -22.24 8.60
N VAL A 493 16.72 -22.87 8.27
CA VAL A 493 18.03 -22.59 8.86
C VAL A 493 18.98 -22.22 7.73
N ILE A 494 19.88 -21.28 7.99
CA ILE A 494 20.93 -20.92 7.05
C ILE A 494 22.30 -21.30 7.62
N ASP A 495 23.10 -21.88 6.76
CA ASP A 495 24.47 -22.28 6.98
C ASP A 495 25.38 -21.55 5.97
N THR A 496 26.70 -21.63 6.16
CA THR A 496 27.68 -21.01 5.24
C THR A 496 28.57 -22.08 4.64
N MET A 497 28.91 -21.93 3.36
CA MET A 497 29.98 -22.70 2.73
C MET A 497 31.00 -21.80 2.05
N LEU A 498 32.25 -22.28 2.01
CA LEU A 498 33.35 -21.68 1.26
C LEU A 498 33.27 -22.09 -0.21
N GLY A 499 32.99 -21.11 -1.06
CA GLY A 499 32.96 -21.20 -2.51
C GLY A 499 34.34 -21.53 -3.10
N VAL A 500 34.34 -22.08 -4.31
CA VAL A 500 35.57 -22.36 -5.06
C VAL A 500 36.18 -21.09 -5.63
N VAL A 501 37.51 -21.11 -5.81
CA VAL A 501 38.27 -20.07 -6.50
C VAL A 501 38.91 -20.67 -7.76
N PRO A 502 38.68 -20.10 -8.96
CA PRO A 502 37.92 -18.88 -9.20
C PRO A 502 36.41 -19.06 -8.96
N SER A 503 35.75 -18.02 -8.44
CA SER A 503 34.31 -18.01 -8.09
C SER A 503 33.42 -17.63 -9.29
N TYR A 504 33.66 -18.30 -10.41
CA TYR A 504 32.94 -18.11 -11.66
C TYR A 504 31.96 -19.26 -11.89
N THR A 505 30.88 -18.95 -12.61
CA THR A 505 29.73 -19.82 -12.81
C THR A 505 30.10 -21.24 -13.27
N LYS A 506 31.06 -21.39 -14.19
CA LYS A 506 31.44 -22.72 -14.71
C LYS A 506 31.92 -23.66 -13.61
N LEU A 507 32.84 -23.21 -12.74
CA LEU A 507 33.39 -24.05 -11.66
C LEU A 507 32.48 -24.09 -10.44
N GLY A 508 31.83 -22.98 -10.09
CA GLY A 508 30.85 -22.94 -9.00
C GLY A 508 29.73 -23.97 -9.23
N MET A 509 29.08 -23.92 -10.39
CA MET A 509 28.00 -24.86 -10.75
C MET A 509 28.47 -26.31 -10.80
N ALA A 510 29.68 -26.56 -11.31
CA ALA A 510 30.26 -27.89 -11.36
C ALA A 510 30.54 -28.46 -9.95
N SER A 511 30.92 -27.60 -9.02
CA SER A 511 31.31 -27.99 -7.65
C SER A 511 30.14 -28.45 -6.79
N LEU A 512 28.91 -28.06 -7.16
CA LEU A 512 27.66 -28.45 -6.49
C LEU A 512 27.14 -29.84 -6.90
N LEU A 513 27.76 -30.47 -7.90
CA LEU A 513 27.37 -31.78 -8.42
C LEU A 513 28.09 -32.93 -7.68
N PRO A 514 27.48 -34.13 -7.61
CA PRO A 514 28.16 -35.32 -7.11
C PRO A 514 29.32 -35.70 -8.04
N ARG A 515 30.38 -36.28 -7.48
CA ARG A 515 31.55 -36.72 -8.25
C ARG A 515 32.40 -37.78 -7.57
N LYS A 516 33.16 -38.54 -8.37
CA LYS A 516 34.36 -39.29 -7.98
C LYS A 516 35.61 -38.54 -8.44
N SER A 517 35.57 -37.94 -9.63
CA SER A 517 36.64 -37.08 -10.16
C SER A 517 36.09 -35.79 -10.78
N ILE A 518 36.91 -34.74 -10.72
CA ILE A 518 36.71 -33.46 -11.41
C ILE A 518 37.96 -33.16 -12.22
N GLU A 519 37.77 -32.84 -13.50
CA GLU A 519 38.85 -32.53 -14.42
C GLU A 519 38.52 -31.28 -15.24
N ILE A 520 39.55 -30.56 -15.68
CA ILE A 520 39.43 -29.44 -16.61
C ILE A 520 40.27 -29.72 -17.86
N ASP A 521 39.69 -29.56 -19.04
CA ASP A 521 40.43 -29.75 -20.30
C ASP A 521 41.23 -28.50 -20.69
N GLY A 522 42.10 -28.63 -21.70
CA GLY A 522 42.88 -27.51 -22.25
C GLY A 522 42.06 -26.41 -22.95
N ARG A 523 40.72 -26.48 -22.90
CA ARG A 523 39.80 -25.43 -23.38
C ARG A 523 38.96 -24.83 -22.25
N GLY A 524 39.24 -25.18 -21.00
CA GLY A 524 38.51 -24.68 -19.83
C GLY A 524 37.16 -25.36 -19.59
N HIS A 525 36.85 -26.47 -20.27
CA HIS A 525 35.64 -27.24 -19.96
C HIS A 525 35.86 -28.13 -18.75
N ILE A 526 34.86 -28.17 -17.87
CA ILE A 526 34.90 -28.96 -16.64
C ILE A 526 34.13 -30.26 -16.86
N PHE A 527 34.72 -31.36 -16.42
CA PHE A 527 34.15 -32.71 -16.49
C PHE A 527 33.98 -33.29 -15.09
N MET A 528 32.83 -33.90 -14.83
CA MET A 528 32.52 -34.72 -13.64
C MET A 528 32.39 -36.16 -14.08
N ASP A 529 33.25 -37.05 -13.57
CA ASP A 529 33.24 -38.47 -13.93
C ASP A 529 33.24 -38.71 -15.45
N GLY A 530 33.98 -37.88 -16.19
CA GLY A 530 34.08 -37.93 -17.66
C GLY A 530 32.94 -37.25 -18.43
N ILE A 531 31.95 -36.65 -17.76
CA ILE A 531 30.82 -35.94 -18.39
C ILE A 531 31.00 -34.42 -18.25
N ASN A 532 30.89 -33.69 -19.37
CA ASN A 532 30.97 -32.24 -19.37
C ASN A 532 29.83 -31.62 -18.52
N THR A 533 30.12 -30.66 -17.64
CA THR A 533 29.13 -30.07 -16.73
C THR A 533 28.28 -28.95 -17.34
N ARG A 534 28.56 -28.56 -18.59
CA ARG A 534 27.86 -27.48 -19.29
C ARG A 534 26.47 -27.92 -19.72
N GLY A 535 25.48 -27.13 -19.32
CA GLY A 535 24.08 -27.29 -19.69
C GLY A 535 23.31 -28.25 -18.78
N THR A 536 22.03 -27.95 -18.56
CA THR A 536 21.15 -28.70 -17.65
C THR A 536 21.08 -30.18 -17.97
N GLU A 537 21.01 -30.55 -19.26
CA GLU A 537 20.93 -31.96 -19.68
C GLU A 537 22.13 -32.78 -19.23
N ASN A 538 23.35 -32.23 -19.30
CA ASN A 538 24.53 -32.98 -18.88
C ASN A 538 24.64 -33.07 -17.35
N ARG A 539 24.20 -32.02 -16.64
CA ARG A 539 24.09 -32.05 -15.18
C ARG A 539 23.09 -33.11 -14.71
N GLU A 540 21.97 -33.26 -15.41
CA GLU A 540 21.03 -34.37 -15.15
C GLU A 540 21.69 -35.74 -15.34
N LYS A 541 22.47 -35.94 -16.41
CA LYS A 541 23.19 -37.20 -16.64
C LYS A 541 24.15 -37.52 -15.49
N ILE A 542 24.87 -36.52 -14.99
CA ILE A 542 25.78 -36.66 -13.84
C ILE A 542 24.99 -37.07 -12.60
N LEU A 543 23.90 -36.36 -12.26
CA LEU A 543 23.07 -36.68 -11.10
C LEU A 543 22.48 -38.11 -11.20
N LYS A 544 22.10 -38.55 -12.40
CA LYS A 544 21.56 -39.90 -12.64
C LYS A 544 22.55 -41.03 -12.36
N ASN A 545 23.86 -40.77 -12.40
CA ASN A 545 24.87 -41.76 -12.00
C ASN A 545 24.85 -42.04 -10.48
N TYR A 546 24.25 -41.15 -9.69
CA TYR A 546 24.16 -41.24 -8.23
C TYR A 546 22.75 -41.52 -7.73
N SER A 547 21.72 -41.10 -8.48
CA SER A 547 20.33 -41.42 -8.22
C SER A 547 19.56 -41.57 -9.52
N ASN A 548 19.09 -42.79 -9.83
CA ASN A 548 18.33 -43.07 -11.07
C ASN A 548 17.07 -42.19 -11.21
N GLU A 549 16.53 -41.73 -10.09
CA GLU A 549 15.34 -40.88 -9.99
C GLU A 549 15.70 -39.38 -9.94
N ALA A 550 16.88 -39.00 -10.46
CA ALA A 550 17.33 -37.61 -10.53
C ALA A 550 16.72 -36.83 -11.71
N MET A 551 16.67 -35.51 -11.55
CA MET A 551 16.25 -34.53 -12.55
C MET A 551 17.03 -33.23 -12.39
N ALA A 552 17.37 -32.59 -13.52
CA ALA A 552 17.84 -31.20 -13.54
C ALA A 552 16.90 -30.38 -14.44
N ILE A 553 16.49 -29.19 -14.00
CA ILE A 553 15.50 -28.36 -14.72
C ILE A 553 15.77 -26.87 -14.49
N GLN A 554 15.47 -26.02 -15.48
CA GLN A 554 15.56 -24.56 -15.32
C GLN A 554 14.29 -24.00 -14.65
N TYR A 555 14.44 -22.98 -13.83
CA TYR A 555 13.33 -22.28 -13.16
C TYR A 555 12.21 -21.87 -14.13
N ASN A 556 12.58 -21.27 -15.27
CA ASN A 556 11.65 -20.79 -16.29
C ASN A 556 10.80 -21.90 -16.92
N GLU A 557 11.23 -23.15 -16.86
CA GLU A 557 10.43 -24.28 -17.36
C GLU A 557 9.32 -24.67 -16.38
N ILE A 558 9.42 -24.28 -15.10
CA ILE A 558 8.56 -24.74 -14.00
C ILE A 558 7.56 -23.67 -13.58
N ILE A 559 7.93 -22.38 -13.65
CA ILE A 559 7.17 -21.32 -12.99
C ILE A 559 5.73 -21.18 -13.53
N ASP A 560 5.55 -21.44 -14.83
CA ASP A 560 4.25 -21.35 -15.52
C ASP A 560 3.46 -22.67 -15.53
N MET A 561 4.00 -23.74 -14.94
CA MET A 561 3.28 -25.01 -14.86
C MET A 561 2.06 -24.88 -13.93
N ASN A 562 0.93 -25.44 -14.37
CA ASN A 562 -0.21 -25.68 -13.48
C ASN A 562 0.05 -26.91 -12.59
N ARG A 563 -0.87 -27.19 -11.65
CA ARG A 563 -0.73 -28.33 -10.72
C ARG A 563 -0.51 -29.67 -11.41
N GLU A 564 -1.24 -29.96 -12.50
CA GLU A 564 -1.08 -31.20 -13.27
C GLU A 564 0.31 -31.28 -13.92
N GLY A 565 0.83 -30.15 -14.42
CA GLY A 565 2.18 -30.02 -14.93
C GLY A 565 3.24 -30.34 -13.88
N TYR A 566 3.11 -29.78 -12.68
CA TYR A 566 3.98 -30.10 -11.54
C TYR A 566 3.94 -31.59 -11.18
N GLU A 567 2.74 -32.17 -11.04
CA GLU A 567 2.58 -33.59 -10.71
C GLU A 567 3.24 -34.46 -11.78
N LYS A 568 3.01 -34.20 -13.07
CA LYS A 568 3.63 -34.94 -14.18
C LYS A 568 5.15 -34.80 -14.21
N ALA A 569 5.67 -33.58 -14.05
CA ALA A 569 7.10 -33.30 -14.15
C ALA A 569 7.91 -33.99 -13.04
N PHE A 570 7.38 -34.02 -11.81
CA PHE A 570 8.13 -34.48 -10.65
C PHE A 570 7.75 -35.87 -10.14
N THR A 571 6.72 -36.52 -10.69
CA THR A 571 6.36 -37.90 -10.31
C THR A 571 7.53 -38.86 -10.53
N GLY A 572 7.83 -39.68 -9.51
CA GLY A 572 8.94 -40.64 -9.56
C GLY A 572 10.34 -40.00 -9.49
N LYS A 573 10.44 -38.70 -9.15
CA LYS A 573 11.73 -38.02 -8.95
C LYS A 573 12.02 -37.82 -7.47
N LYS A 574 13.22 -38.23 -7.03
CA LYS A 574 13.69 -38.10 -5.64
C LYS A 574 14.76 -37.02 -5.45
N LEU A 575 15.64 -36.83 -6.42
CA LEU A 575 16.71 -35.82 -6.40
C LEU A 575 16.47 -34.79 -7.51
N ILE A 576 16.11 -33.56 -7.15
CA ILE A 576 15.75 -32.54 -8.14
C ILE A 576 16.67 -31.33 -7.99
N TYR A 577 17.39 -30.96 -9.04
CA TYR A 577 18.17 -29.73 -9.12
C TYR A 577 17.43 -28.71 -10.00
N ILE A 578 17.20 -27.51 -9.46
CA ILE A 578 16.52 -26.39 -10.12
C ILE A 578 17.52 -25.25 -10.26
N TYR A 579 17.74 -24.78 -11.49
CA TYR A 579 18.66 -23.69 -11.79
C TYR A 579 17.91 -22.38 -11.99
N HIS A 580 18.32 -21.34 -11.27
CA HIS A 580 17.70 -20.01 -11.25
C HIS A 580 18.78 -18.95 -11.47
N ASN A 581 18.54 -17.95 -12.32
CA ASN A 581 19.58 -17.02 -12.79
C ASN A 581 19.18 -15.53 -12.79
N THR A 582 18.12 -15.15 -12.07
CA THR A 582 17.56 -13.78 -12.11
C THR A 582 18.59 -12.69 -11.75
N ILE A 583 19.48 -12.93 -10.79
CA ILE A 583 20.48 -11.94 -10.35
C ILE A 583 21.54 -11.70 -11.45
N ASP A 584 22.23 -12.76 -11.88
CA ASP A 584 23.25 -12.71 -12.93
C ASP A 584 22.71 -12.18 -14.26
N ALA A 585 21.48 -12.56 -14.63
CA ALA A 585 20.85 -12.10 -15.87
C ALA A 585 20.71 -10.57 -15.94
N LEU A 586 20.62 -9.89 -14.80
CA LEU A 586 20.65 -8.43 -14.68
C LEU A 586 22.08 -7.90 -14.45
N GLY A 587 22.88 -8.57 -13.64
CA GLY A 587 24.25 -8.15 -13.30
C GLY A 587 25.23 -8.15 -14.49
N ASP A 588 25.19 -9.17 -15.36
CA ASP A 588 26.20 -9.39 -16.40
C ASP A 588 26.16 -8.40 -17.56
N LYS A 589 25.00 -7.74 -17.77
CA LYS A 589 24.82 -6.82 -18.88
C LYS A 589 25.06 -5.41 -18.39
N ALA A 590 25.99 -4.71 -19.04
CA ALA A 590 26.31 -3.31 -18.74
C ALA A 590 25.08 -2.37 -18.72
N GLN A 591 24.03 -2.69 -19.49
CA GLN A 591 22.80 -1.90 -19.54
C GLN A 591 21.90 -2.07 -18.30
N THR A 592 22.02 -3.20 -17.59
CA THR A 592 21.16 -3.58 -16.46
C THR A 592 21.94 -3.83 -15.17
N GLU A 593 23.28 -3.74 -15.19
CA GLU A 593 24.11 -4.04 -14.00
C GLU A 593 23.75 -3.15 -12.79
N ARG A 594 23.19 -1.96 -13.05
CA ARG A 594 22.68 -1.05 -12.01
C ARG A 594 21.46 -1.58 -11.25
N ASP A 595 20.71 -2.49 -11.88
CA ASP A 595 19.48 -3.07 -11.36
C ASP A 595 19.74 -4.41 -10.63
N VAL A 596 21.00 -4.80 -10.42
CA VAL A 596 21.33 -6.09 -9.77
C VAL A 596 20.67 -6.25 -8.40
N PHE A 597 20.56 -5.16 -7.63
CA PHE A 597 19.87 -5.20 -6.34
C PHE A 597 18.36 -5.36 -6.47
N LYS A 598 17.74 -4.85 -7.53
CA LYS A 598 16.37 -5.20 -7.88
C LYS A 598 16.27 -6.68 -8.28
N GLY A 599 17.28 -7.19 -8.98
CA GLY A 599 17.42 -8.63 -9.27
C GLY A 599 17.44 -9.51 -8.04
N VAL A 600 18.05 -9.05 -6.94
CA VAL A 600 18.01 -9.75 -5.65
C VAL A 600 16.59 -9.78 -5.07
N GLU A 601 15.84 -8.67 -5.10
CA GLU A 601 14.45 -8.66 -4.62
C GLU A 601 13.55 -9.55 -5.51
N ASN A 602 13.72 -9.51 -6.83
CA ASN A 602 13.01 -10.39 -7.75
C ASN A 602 13.33 -11.88 -7.49
N ALA A 603 14.60 -12.19 -7.22
CA ALA A 603 15.02 -13.55 -6.84
C ALA A 603 14.36 -14.02 -5.55
N PHE A 604 14.09 -13.13 -4.59
CA PHE A 604 13.36 -13.49 -3.39
C PHE A 604 11.91 -13.88 -3.72
N GLU A 605 11.22 -13.07 -4.53
CA GLU A 605 9.86 -13.38 -4.99
C GLU A 605 9.83 -14.72 -5.74
N ASP A 606 10.72 -14.91 -6.72
CA ASP A 606 10.86 -16.11 -7.51
C ASP A 606 11.04 -17.37 -6.64
N ILE A 607 11.99 -17.33 -5.69
CA ILE A 607 12.34 -18.49 -4.87
C ILE A 607 11.28 -18.77 -3.80
N VAL A 608 10.69 -17.75 -3.19
CA VAL A 608 9.59 -17.92 -2.22
C VAL A 608 8.38 -18.55 -2.92
N ASP A 609 8.01 -18.05 -4.09
CA ASP A 609 6.87 -18.58 -4.85
C ASP A 609 7.14 -19.98 -5.39
N LEU A 610 8.36 -20.25 -5.88
CA LEU A 610 8.77 -21.60 -6.25
C LEU A 610 8.66 -22.56 -5.06
N THR A 611 9.16 -22.16 -3.89
CA THR A 611 9.10 -22.96 -2.66
C THR A 611 7.64 -23.25 -2.27
N LYS A 612 6.76 -22.24 -2.33
CA LYS A 612 5.31 -22.41 -2.11
C LYS A 612 4.70 -23.40 -3.09
N LYS A 613 5.01 -23.28 -4.39
CA LYS A 613 4.51 -24.19 -5.45
C LYS A 613 5.01 -25.63 -5.23
N LEU A 614 6.28 -25.83 -4.90
CA LEU A 614 6.85 -27.15 -4.60
C LEU A 614 6.19 -27.79 -3.38
N VAL A 615 5.98 -27.02 -2.31
CA VAL A 615 5.29 -27.49 -1.10
C VAL A 615 3.84 -27.87 -1.40
N ASN A 616 3.10 -27.02 -2.11
CA ASN A 616 1.66 -27.19 -2.30
C ASN A 616 1.31 -28.21 -3.39
N ASN A 617 2.06 -28.26 -4.49
CA ASN A 617 1.74 -29.12 -5.63
C ASN A 617 2.35 -30.52 -5.54
N VAL A 618 3.54 -30.65 -4.94
CA VAL A 618 4.27 -31.93 -4.90
C VAL A 618 4.71 -32.35 -3.49
N SER A 619 4.18 -31.69 -2.45
CA SER A 619 4.49 -32.00 -1.05
C SER A 619 6.00 -32.03 -0.76
N ALA A 620 6.77 -31.10 -1.35
CA ALA A 620 8.19 -30.98 -1.06
C ALA A 620 8.41 -30.78 0.45
N ALA A 621 9.14 -31.73 1.06
CA ALA A 621 9.45 -31.71 2.49
C ALA A 621 10.80 -31.06 2.76
N ASN A 622 11.81 -31.40 1.96
CA ASN A 622 13.17 -30.92 2.09
C ASN A 622 13.54 -30.08 0.86
N ILE A 623 13.96 -28.84 1.09
CA ILE A 623 14.43 -27.92 0.06
C ILE A 623 15.74 -27.29 0.54
N ILE A 624 16.78 -27.37 -0.27
CA ILE A 624 18.05 -26.67 -0.07
C ILE A 624 18.14 -25.56 -1.12
N ILE A 625 18.42 -24.33 -0.71
CA ILE A 625 18.68 -23.21 -1.61
C ILE A 625 20.13 -22.76 -1.41
N THR A 626 20.87 -22.63 -2.49
CA THR A 626 22.27 -22.19 -2.44
C THR A 626 22.66 -21.41 -3.69
N ALA A 627 23.93 -21.02 -3.78
CA ALA A 627 24.52 -20.30 -4.89
C ALA A 627 25.76 -21.03 -5.40
N ASP A 628 26.13 -20.75 -6.63
CA ASP A 628 27.40 -21.14 -7.22
C ASP A 628 28.50 -20.09 -7.00
N HIS A 629 28.16 -18.81 -6.95
CA HIS A 629 28.99 -17.72 -6.47
C HIS A 629 28.17 -16.56 -5.91
N GLY A 630 28.84 -15.64 -5.22
CA GLY A 630 28.32 -14.30 -4.96
C GLY A 630 28.95 -13.28 -5.90
N PHE A 631 28.89 -12.00 -5.55
CA PHE A 631 29.39 -10.92 -6.40
C PHE A 631 29.84 -9.70 -5.61
N ILE A 632 30.69 -8.89 -6.24
CA ILE A 632 30.95 -7.51 -5.84
C ILE A 632 30.14 -6.58 -6.75
N TYR A 633 29.36 -5.70 -6.14
CA TYR A 633 28.72 -4.58 -6.82
C TYR A 633 29.10 -3.26 -6.17
N ARG A 634 29.31 -2.24 -7.01
CA ARG A 634 29.58 -0.85 -6.62
C ARG A 634 28.77 0.07 -7.53
N ARG A 635 28.19 1.16 -7.01
CA ARG A 635 27.43 2.11 -7.83
C ARG A 635 28.37 2.99 -8.65
N SER A 636 29.46 3.44 -8.03
CA SER A 636 30.43 4.32 -8.66
C SER A 636 31.22 3.59 -9.75
N PRO A 637 31.51 4.27 -10.87
CA PRO A 637 32.43 3.75 -11.89
C PRO A 637 33.82 3.46 -11.31
N LEU A 638 34.52 2.54 -11.97
CA LEU A 638 35.92 2.25 -11.67
C LEU A 638 36.88 3.27 -12.23
N GLU A 639 37.83 3.66 -11.39
CA GLU A 639 39.01 4.42 -11.78
C GLU A 639 40.10 3.53 -12.38
N GLU A 640 41.07 4.13 -13.06
CA GLU A 640 42.12 3.38 -13.76
C GLU A 640 43.14 2.71 -12.82
N TRP A 641 43.37 3.31 -11.63
CA TRP A 641 44.25 2.74 -10.61
C TRP A 641 43.63 1.53 -9.90
N GLU A 642 42.32 1.32 -10.03
CA GLU A 642 41.60 0.15 -9.53
C GLU A 642 41.69 -1.05 -10.50
N LYS A 643 42.46 -0.91 -11.59
CA LYS A 643 42.64 -1.93 -12.63
C LYS A 643 44.10 -2.32 -12.79
N ILE A 644 44.35 -3.62 -12.97
CA ILE A 644 45.67 -4.16 -13.29
C ILE A 644 45.71 -4.83 -14.66
N ASN A 645 46.85 -4.75 -15.31
CA ASN A 645 47.09 -5.53 -16.54
C ASN A 645 47.27 -7.01 -16.18
N LYS A 646 46.88 -7.87 -17.10
CA LYS A 646 47.16 -9.31 -17.00
C LYS A 646 48.67 -9.52 -17.21
N LYS A 647 49.31 -10.26 -16.30
CA LYS A 647 50.74 -10.63 -16.35
C LYS A 647 50.90 -12.15 -16.36
N VAL A 648 50.05 -12.80 -17.16
CA VAL A 648 49.94 -14.24 -17.26
C VAL A 648 49.99 -14.59 -18.73
N SER A 649 50.91 -15.47 -19.10
CA SER A 649 51.07 -15.99 -20.46
C SER A 649 50.10 -17.17 -20.67
N ASN A 650 49.38 -17.19 -21.79
CA ASN A 650 48.45 -18.27 -22.18
C ASN A 650 47.39 -18.63 -21.12
N PRO A 651 46.46 -17.71 -20.77
CA PRO A 651 45.38 -18.02 -19.85
C PRO A 651 44.48 -19.13 -20.41
N LEU A 652 44.15 -20.12 -19.57
CA LEU A 652 43.16 -21.16 -19.90
C LEU A 652 41.75 -20.60 -19.90
N GLU A 653 41.42 -19.81 -18.87
CA GLU A 653 40.18 -19.07 -18.71
C GLU A 653 40.50 -17.72 -18.04
N GLU A 654 39.71 -16.70 -18.32
CA GLU A 654 39.94 -15.37 -17.76
C GLU A 654 38.64 -14.58 -17.59
N GLY A 655 38.62 -13.75 -16.55
CA GLY A 655 37.55 -12.82 -16.25
C GLY A 655 38.09 -11.52 -15.67
N ARG A 656 37.19 -10.64 -15.22
CA ARG A 656 37.60 -9.37 -14.58
C ARG A 656 38.22 -9.57 -13.21
N ARG A 657 38.00 -10.71 -12.56
CA ARG A 657 38.47 -10.99 -11.19
C ARG A 657 39.38 -12.19 -11.07
N PHE A 658 39.67 -12.88 -12.17
CA PHE A 658 40.57 -14.02 -12.16
C PHE A 658 41.23 -14.26 -13.52
N VAL A 659 42.34 -14.97 -13.48
CA VAL A 659 42.95 -15.67 -14.60
C VAL A 659 43.28 -17.09 -14.14
N LEU A 660 42.91 -18.11 -14.90
CA LEU A 660 43.26 -19.49 -14.63
C LEU A 660 44.43 -19.88 -15.55
N ALA A 661 45.59 -20.21 -14.98
CA ALA A 661 46.80 -20.51 -15.77
C ALA A 661 47.82 -21.33 -14.98
N GLU A 662 48.82 -21.87 -15.67
CA GLU A 662 49.95 -22.61 -15.07
C GLU A 662 51.14 -21.70 -14.77
N ASP A 663 51.52 -20.86 -15.74
CA ASP A 663 52.70 -20.00 -15.66
C ASP A 663 52.36 -18.60 -15.14
N ILE A 664 52.99 -18.20 -14.04
CA ILE A 664 52.80 -16.88 -13.40
C ILE A 664 54.13 -16.14 -13.38
N GLU A 665 54.21 -15.03 -14.11
CA GLU A 665 55.45 -14.26 -14.28
C GLU A 665 55.76 -13.34 -13.10
N ASP A 666 54.72 -12.80 -12.45
CA ASP A 666 54.83 -11.84 -11.33
C ASP A 666 53.66 -11.99 -10.37
N THR A 667 53.95 -12.22 -9.08
CA THR A 667 52.94 -12.39 -8.02
C THR A 667 52.54 -11.08 -7.32
N LYS A 668 53.15 -9.95 -7.67
CA LYS A 668 52.87 -8.67 -7.00
C LYS A 668 51.44 -8.21 -7.29
N GLY A 669 50.66 -8.06 -6.22
CA GLY A 669 49.28 -7.55 -6.28
C GLY A 669 48.23 -8.60 -6.68
N ILE A 670 48.62 -9.87 -6.78
CA ILE A 670 47.74 -11.00 -7.09
C ILE A 670 47.87 -12.09 -6.01
N LEU A 671 46.93 -13.03 -5.99
CA LEU A 671 46.90 -14.22 -5.14
C LEU A 671 46.86 -15.44 -6.08
N PRO A 672 47.96 -16.19 -6.21
CA PRO A 672 48.06 -17.33 -7.10
C PRO A 672 47.59 -18.61 -6.39
N ILE A 673 46.28 -18.76 -6.18
CA ILE A 673 45.71 -19.88 -5.39
C ILE A 673 45.81 -21.18 -6.18
N SER A 674 46.46 -22.17 -5.59
CA SER A 674 46.58 -23.54 -6.10
C SER A 674 45.20 -24.15 -6.33
N THR A 675 45.00 -24.81 -7.46
CA THR A 675 43.75 -25.54 -7.75
C THR A 675 43.82 -27.02 -7.38
N LYS A 676 44.88 -27.47 -6.71
CA LYS A 676 45.04 -28.87 -6.29
C LYS A 676 43.92 -29.35 -5.38
N TYR A 677 43.40 -28.46 -4.52
CA TYR A 677 42.28 -28.76 -3.64
C TYR A 677 41.02 -29.22 -4.38
N ILE A 678 40.87 -28.85 -5.66
CA ILE A 678 39.74 -29.22 -6.50
C ILE A 678 40.12 -30.20 -7.60
N PHE A 679 41.15 -29.93 -8.41
CA PHE A 679 41.55 -30.77 -9.55
C PHE A 679 42.56 -31.89 -9.18
N GLY A 680 42.93 -32.01 -7.90
CA GLY A 680 43.85 -33.02 -7.40
C GLY A 680 45.33 -32.62 -7.46
N GLU A 681 46.17 -33.40 -6.79
CA GLU A 681 47.61 -33.10 -6.56
C GLU A 681 48.44 -32.93 -7.84
N ASN A 682 48.01 -33.53 -8.94
CA ASN A 682 48.71 -33.45 -10.23
C ASN A 682 48.41 -32.14 -10.99
N SER A 683 47.48 -31.32 -10.50
CA SER A 683 47.16 -30.03 -11.13
C SER A 683 48.30 -29.03 -10.94
N THR A 684 48.77 -28.45 -12.05
CA THR A 684 49.69 -27.30 -12.09
C THR A 684 48.95 -25.96 -12.20
N LEU A 685 47.63 -25.99 -12.41
CA LEU A 685 46.81 -24.80 -12.59
C LEU A 685 46.68 -23.99 -11.30
N LYS A 686 46.71 -22.67 -11.45
CA LYS A 686 46.50 -21.70 -10.38
C LYS A 686 45.40 -20.73 -10.77
N ALA A 687 44.50 -20.46 -9.82
CA ALA A 687 43.50 -19.41 -9.89
C ALA A 687 44.14 -18.10 -9.44
N VAL A 688 44.50 -17.26 -10.40
CA VAL A 688 45.20 -16.01 -10.19
C VAL A 688 44.19 -14.89 -10.02
N VAL A 689 43.95 -14.45 -8.79
CA VAL A 689 42.97 -13.40 -8.47
C VAL A 689 43.68 -12.11 -8.03
N PRO A 690 43.22 -10.91 -8.40
CA PRO A 690 43.78 -9.67 -7.87
C PRO A 690 43.53 -9.55 -6.37
N LYS A 691 44.50 -8.98 -5.62
CA LYS A 691 44.28 -8.63 -4.20
C LYS A 691 43.19 -7.58 -4.07
N GLY A 692 42.41 -7.68 -3.00
CA GLY A 692 41.34 -6.73 -2.68
C GLY A 692 40.20 -6.74 -3.71
N ILE A 693 39.70 -5.55 -4.03
CA ILE A 693 38.63 -5.33 -5.00
C ILE A 693 39.12 -4.94 -6.41
N ILE A 694 40.43 -5.07 -6.65
CA ILE A 694 41.08 -4.73 -7.92
C ILE A 694 40.58 -5.63 -9.06
N ARG A 695 40.47 -5.09 -10.27
CA ARG A 695 39.97 -5.83 -11.44
C ARG A 695 41.03 -5.92 -12.54
N TYR A 696 41.06 -7.01 -13.29
CA TYR A 696 41.85 -7.09 -14.52
C TYR A 696 41.25 -6.20 -15.60
N LYS A 697 42.12 -5.58 -16.41
CA LYS A 697 41.69 -4.92 -17.65
C LYS A 697 41.24 -5.96 -18.66
N VAL A 698 39.94 -5.97 -18.94
CA VAL A 698 39.29 -6.82 -19.94
C VAL A 698 38.48 -5.92 -20.87
N GLN A 699 38.51 -6.21 -22.18
CA GLN A 699 37.71 -5.50 -23.18
C GLN A 699 36.21 -5.76 -22.96
N GLY A 700 35.38 -4.73 -23.11
CA GLY A 700 33.92 -4.81 -22.94
C GLY A 700 33.36 -3.81 -21.92
N ALA A 701 32.06 -3.54 -22.00
CA ALA A 701 31.31 -2.75 -21.03
C ALA A 701 30.92 -3.61 -19.80
N GLY A 702 30.42 -2.98 -18.73
CA GLY A 702 30.04 -3.68 -17.49
C GLY A 702 31.26 -3.91 -16.61
N ALA A 703 31.31 -3.22 -15.48
CA ALA A 703 32.44 -3.28 -14.56
C ALA A 703 32.02 -3.07 -13.10
N ASN A 704 30.77 -2.69 -12.86
CA ASN A 704 30.26 -2.43 -11.53
C ASN A 704 29.89 -3.75 -10.84
N TYR A 705 29.26 -4.66 -11.58
CA TYR A 705 29.02 -6.05 -11.21
C TYR A 705 30.18 -6.95 -11.64
N VAL A 706 30.79 -7.68 -10.71
CA VAL A 706 31.82 -8.68 -11.01
C VAL A 706 31.79 -9.85 -10.04
N HIS A 707 32.23 -11.01 -10.52
CA HIS A 707 32.51 -12.20 -9.72
C HIS A 707 33.74 -12.92 -10.30
N GLY A 708 34.16 -14.04 -9.70
CA GLY A 708 35.32 -14.83 -10.13
C GLY A 708 36.54 -14.72 -9.22
N GLY A 709 36.55 -13.74 -8.31
CA GLY A 709 37.64 -13.51 -7.37
C GLY A 709 37.55 -14.35 -6.09
N ALA A 710 38.23 -13.88 -5.05
CA ALA A 710 38.24 -14.52 -3.74
C ALA A 710 37.66 -13.61 -2.64
N ALA A 711 37.02 -12.49 -2.94
CA ALA A 711 36.44 -11.63 -1.90
C ALA A 711 35.32 -12.36 -1.16
N LEU A 712 35.13 -12.08 0.12
CA LEU A 712 34.13 -12.76 0.96
C LEU A 712 32.72 -12.69 0.37
N GLN A 713 32.36 -11.57 -0.27
CA GLN A 713 31.10 -11.40 -0.98
C GLN A 713 30.93 -12.33 -2.18
N GLU A 714 32.02 -12.81 -2.78
CA GLU A 714 32.06 -13.73 -3.92
C GLU A 714 32.07 -15.20 -3.46
N ILE A 715 32.72 -15.51 -2.33
CA ILE A 715 33.02 -16.90 -1.91
C ILE A 715 32.27 -17.38 -0.67
N LEU A 716 31.68 -16.51 0.16
CA LEU A 716 30.84 -16.97 1.27
C LEU A 716 29.42 -17.14 0.76
N LEU A 717 29.03 -18.40 0.58
CA LEU A 717 27.78 -18.75 -0.08
C LEU A 717 26.76 -19.27 0.94
N PRO A 718 25.50 -18.84 0.83
CA PRO A 718 24.45 -19.31 1.72
C PRO A 718 24.06 -20.75 1.39
N VAL A 719 23.82 -21.57 2.41
CA VAL A 719 23.15 -22.86 2.29
C VAL A 719 21.90 -22.83 3.16
N ILE A 720 20.77 -22.50 2.54
CA ILE A 720 19.48 -22.37 3.21
C ILE A 720 18.79 -23.74 3.18
N LYS A 721 18.50 -24.28 4.36
CA LYS A 721 17.81 -25.57 4.55
C LYS A 721 16.39 -25.27 5.00
N PHE A 722 15.44 -25.41 4.09
CA PHE A 722 14.01 -25.32 4.40
C PHE A 722 13.42 -26.72 4.58
N ASN A 723 12.77 -26.93 5.73
CA ASN A 723 12.00 -28.13 6.00
C ASN A 723 10.53 -27.76 6.24
N ASN A 724 9.65 -28.27 5.38
CA ASN A 724 8.22 -28.08 5.50
C ASN A 724 7.68 -28.89 6.69
N LYS A 725 7.03 -28.22 7.64
CA LYS A 725 6.48 -28.83 8.86
C LYS A 725 4.99 -28.53 8.96
N ARG A 726 4.15 -29.57 8.88
CA ARG A 726 2.68 -29.45 8.90
C ARG A 726 2.07 -29.23 10.29
N THR A 727 2.80 -28.73 11.29
CA THR A 727 2.27 -28.42 12.63
C THR A 727 2.13 -26.91 12.85
N ASP A 728 1.11 -26.47 13.60
CA ASP A 728 0.74 -25.04 13.69
C ASP A 728 1.82 -24.20 14.36
N LYS A 729 2.66 -24.81 15.19
CA LYS A 729 3.85 -24.18 15.76
C LYS A 729 4.79 -23.54 14.72
N TYR A 730 4.82 -24.04 13.48
CA TYR A 730 5.68 -23.51 12.41
C TYR A 730 4.94 -22.56 11.46
N LYS A 731 3.66 -22.29 11.71
CA LYS A 731 2.89 -21.27 11.00
C LYS A 731 3.21 -19.92 11.62
N ALA A 732 3.55 -18.94 10.80
CA ALA A 732 3.70 -17.57 11.27
C ALA A 732 2.32 -17.01 11.69
N THR A 733 2.30 -16.27 12.79
CA THR A 733 1.12 -15.58 13.31
C THR A 733 1.49 -14.13 13.56
N GLU A 734 0.55 -13.21 13.43
CA GLU A 734 0.77 -11.81 13.79
C GLU A 734 0.96 -11.66 15.31
N VAL A 735 1.66 -10.59 15.71
CA VAL A 735 1.75 -10.19 17.11
C VAL A 735 0.38 -9.79 17.65
N GLU A 736 0.13 -10.07 18.93
CA GLU A 736 -1.09 -9.62 19.59
C GLU A 736 -0.97 -8.18 20.11
N VAL A 737 -2.00 -7.35 19.91
CA VAL A 737 -2.10 -5.98 20.43
C VAL A 737 -3.32 -5.89 21.33
N LYS A 738 -3.15 -5.36 22.56
CA LYS A 738 -4.24 -5.24 23.54
C LYS A 738 -4.39 -3.82 24.05
N LEU A 739 -5.64 -3.38 24.18
CA LEU A 739 -5.98 -2.15 24.89
C LEU A 739 -5.74 -2.31 26.41
N THR A 740 -4.86 -1.50 26.99
CA THR A 740 -4.44 -1.63 28.40
C THR A 740 -5.35 -0.86 29.36
N ASN A 741 -6.10 0.15 28.88
CA ASN A 741 -7.00 0.92 29.73
C ASN A 741 -8.07 0.03 30.38
N ILE A 742 -8.23 0.14 31.70
CA ILE A 742 -9.25 -0.62 32.45
C ILE A 742 -10.63 0.03 32.33
N SER A 743 -10.70 1.37 32.33
CA SER A 743 -11.96 2.10 32.18
C SER A 743 -12.48 1.98 30.75
N ARG A 744 -13.71 1.48 30.60
CA ARG A 744 -14.46 1.45 29.34
C ARG A 744 -15.44 2.62 29.24
N ARG A 745 -15.08 3.78 29.79
CA ARG A 745 -15.91 5.00 29.78
C ARG A 745 -15.13 6.20 29.27
N ILE A 746 -15.72 6.91 28.31
CA ILE A 746 -15.20 8.18 27.79
C ILE A 746 -16.04 9.32 28.36
N THR A 747 -15.39 10.27 29.02
CA THR A 747 -16.04 11.44 29.63
C THR A 747 -15.66 12.77 28.98
N ASN A 748 -14.62 12.77 28.16
CA ASN A 748 -14.08 13.95 27.49
C ASN A 748 -14.15 13.75 25.97
N ARG A 749 -14.31 14.85 25.24
CA ARG A 749 -14.38 14.80 23.77
C ARG A 749 -13.06 14.36 23.14
N THR A 750 -11.94 14.67 23.79
CA THR A 750 -10.62 14.16 23.43
C THR A 750 -10.11 13.25 24.55
N THR A 751 -9.70 12.04 24.21
CA THR A 751 -9.19 11.02 25.14
C THR A 751 -7.96 10.34 24.57
N TYR A 752 -7.12 9.79 25.46
CA TYR A 752 -5.98 8.97 25.07
C TYR A 752 -6.22 7.54 25.50
N LEU A 753 -5.95 6.60 24.60
CA LEU A 753 -5.96 5.17 24.89
C LEU A 753 -4.56 4.60 24.67
N GLU A 754 -4.18 3.63 25.50
CA GLU A 754 -2.89 2.97 25.46
C GLU A 754 -3.06 1.52 25.01
N PHE A 755 -2.21 1.10 24.09
CA PHE A 755 -2.21 -0.24 23.52
C PHE A 755 -0.84 -0.87 23.73
N PHE A 756 -0.80 -2.18 23.88
CA PHE A 756 0.41 -2.92 24.14
C PHE A 756 0.58 -4.08 23.18
N GLN A 757 1.74 -4.15 22.52
CA GLN A 757 2.15 -5.32 21.74
C GLN A 757 2.63 -6.41 22.69
N VAL A 758 1.86 -7.48 22.83
CA VAL A 758 2.09 -8.57 23.80
C VAL A 758 3.30 -9.42 23.42
N ASP A 759 3.38 -9.79 22.15
CA ASP A 759 4.48 -10.57 21.57
C ASP A 759 5.62 -9.63 21.14
N ILE A 760 6.83 -10.16 20.96
CA ILE A 760 7.87 -9.47 20.17
C ILE A 760 7.78 -9.95 18.72
N VAL A 761 8.18 -9.12 17.76
CA VAL A 761 8.36 -9.59 16.38
C VAL A 761 9.60 -10.47 16.31
N ASP A 762 9.44 -11.65 15.73
CA ASP A 762 10.50 -12.63 15.47
C ASP A 762 10.22 -13.42 14.19
N ASP A 763 10.90 -14.56 13.99
CA ASP A 763 10.78 -15.39 12.78
C ASP A 763 9.36 -15.94 12.54
N LYS A 764 8.55 -16.13 13.60
CA LYS A 764 7.19 -16.69 13.53
C LYS A 764 6.13 -15.75 14.09
N LYS A 765 6.52 -14.59 14.63
CA LYS A 765 5.65 -13.50 15.05
C LYS A 765 5.79 -12.31 14.12
N LEU A 766 4.82 -12.16 13.22
CA LEU A 766 4.81 -11.11 12.19
C LEU A 766 4.31 -9.78 12.75
N PRO A 767 4.79 -8.64 12.23
CA PRO A 767 4.20 -7.34 12.52
C PRO A 767 2.69 -7.30 12.26
N LEU A 768 1.98 -6.48 13.04
CA LEU A 768 0.54 -6.23 12.86
C LEU A 768 0.30 -4.73 12.65
N ARG A 769 -0.47 -4.37 11.63
CA ARG A 769 -0.87 -2.98 11.36
C ARG A 769 -2.37 -2.81 11.55
N LEU A 770 -2.75 -1.95 12.48
CA LEU A 770 -4.14 -1.74 12.88
C LEU A 770 -4.57 -0.32 12.59
N LYS A 771 -5.80 -0.18 12.10
CA LYS A 771 -6.57 1.06 12.09
C LYS A 771 -7.55 1.06 13.26
N LEU A 772 -7.64 2.18 13.96
CA LEU A 772 -8.44 2.34 15.17
C LEU A 772 -9.35 3.56 15.08
N TYR A 773 -10.62 3.39 15.42
CA TYR A 773 -11.61 4.47 15.48
C TYR A 773 -12.82 4.05 16.33
N PHE A 774 -13.71 4.99 16.66
CA PHE A 774 -14.98 4.73 17.33
C PHE A 774 -16.16 4.72 16.36
N GLU A 775 -17.09 3.79 16.58
CA GLU A 775 -18.38 3.69 15.89
C GLU A 775 -19.56 3.67 16.88
N ASN A 776 -20.74 4.06 16.38
CA ASN A 776 -22.01 3.84 17.05
C ASN A 776 -22.62 2.45 16.71
N GLU A 777 -23.81 2.15 17.23
CA GLU A 777 -24.53 0.88 16.96
C GLU A 777 -24.91 0.69 15.48
N ASN A 778 -25.02 1.78 14.72
CA ASN A 778 -25.37 1.77 13.31
C ASN A 778 -24.13 1.59 12.40
N GLY A 779 -22.92 1.58 12.96
CA GLY A 779 -21.66 1.51 12.21
C GLY A 779 -21.16 2.86 11.71
N ASP A 780 -21.73 3.98 12.15
CA ASP A 780 -21.23 5.30 11.76
C ASP A 780 -19.97 5.66 12.55
N LYS A 781 -18.92 6.09 11.84
CA LYS A 781 -17.68 6.58 12.46
C LYS A 781 -17.91 7.89 13.20
N ILE A 782 -17.58 7.91 14.48
CA ILE A 782 -17.77 9.03 15.42
C ILE A 782 -16.47 9.62 15.96
N SER A 783 -15.30 9.13 15.52
CA SER A 783 -13.99 9.71 15.86
C SER A 783 -13.06 9.85 14.67
N ASN A 784 -11.89 10.47 14.87
CA ASN A 784 -10.75 10.38 13.97
C ASN A 784 -10.22 8.93 13.89
N GLU A 785 -9.42 8.66 12.87
CA GLU A 785 -8.71 7.40 12.67
C GLU A 785 -7.26 7.52 13.18
N ASN A 786 -6.79 6.47 13.85
CA ASN A 786 -5.39 6.30 14.29
C ASN A 786 -4.82 5.00 13.72
N ILE A 787 -3.49 4.96 13.51
CA ILE A 787 -2.77 3.79 12.99
C ILE A 787 -1.77 3.30 14.03
N ILE A 788 -1.80 2.01 14.35
CA ILE A 788 -0.78 1.32 15.15
C ILE A 788 0.02 0.39 14.25
N ILE A 789 1.35 0.54 14.28
CA ILE A 789 2.28 -0.39 13.66
C ILE A 789 2.98 -1.17 14.77
N ALA A 790 2.48 -2.36 15.05
CA ALA A 790 3.03 -3.27 16.05
C ALA A 790 4.13 -4.13 15.43
N ASP A 791 5.35 -3.59 15.34
CA ASP A 791 6.50 -4.26 14.73
C ASP A 791 7.75 -4.33 15.63
N SER A 792 7.60 -4.06 16.92
CA SER A 792 8.71 -3.96 17.84
C SER A 792 9.35 -5.32 18.12
N LYS A 793 10.68 -5.39 17.98
CA LYS A 793 11.51 -6.54 18.35
C LYS A 793 12.06 -6.45 19.78
N SER A 794 11.72 -5.39 20.51
CA SER A 794 12.30 -5.11 21.82
C SER A 794 11.72 -5.99 22.91
N LYS A 795 12.59 -6.56 23.75
CA LYS A 795 12.17 -7.28 24.96
C LYS A 795 11.68 -6.33 26.06
N LYS A 796 11.97 -5.03 25.95
CA LYS A 796 11.55 -4.03 26.92
C LYS A 796 10.06 -3.69 26.71
N PRO A 797 9.20 -3.81 27.74
CA PRO A 797 7.78 -3.50 27.59
C PRO A 797 7.50 -2.04 27.22
N GLU A 798 8.32 -1.09 27.66
CA GLU A 798 8.07 0.35 27.41
C GLU A 798 8.21 0.71 25.93
N GLU A 799 9.03 -0.05 25.18
CA GLU A 799 9.24 0.10 23.72
C GLU A 799 8.18 -0.65 22.89
N ARG A 800 7.08 -1.09 23.53
CA ARG A 800 5.96 -1.84 22.94
C ARG A 800 4.59 -1.25 23.29
N VAL A 801 4.57 -0.02 23.82
CA VAL A 801 3.35 0.72 24.18
C VAL A 801 3.08 1.79 23.13
N PHE A 802 1.83 1.85 22.66
CA PHE A 802 1.31 2.88 21.76
C PHE A 802 0.29 3.73 22.51
N LYS A 803 0.29 5.04 22.29
CA LYS A 803 -0.62 5.97 22.96
C LYS A 803 -1.32 6.81 21.92
N GLU A 804 -2.57 6.47 21.65
CA GLU A 804 -3.35 7.05 20.56
C GLU A 804 -4.38 8.06 21.08
N LYS A 805 -4.51 9.17 20.35
CA LYS A 805 -5.39 10.30 20.68
C LYS A 805 -6.67 10.18 19.87
N PHE A 806 -7.82 10.07 20.56
CA PHE A 806 -9.14 10.01 19.94
C PHE A 806 -9.90 11.29 20.23
N THR A 807 -10.49 11.88 19.20
CA THR A 807 -11.39 13.02 19.25
C THR A 807 -12.74 12.62 18.66
N LEU A 808 -13.78 12.81 19.46
CA LEU A 808 -15.16 12.44 19.15
C LEU A 808 -15.92 13.60 18.46
N LYS A 809 -16.83 13.27 17.54
CA LYS A 809 -17.76 14.22 16.89
C LYS A 809 -18.63 14.95 17.93
N ASP A 810 -19.02 16.18 17.63
CA ASP A 810 -19.88 17.03 18.48
C ASP A 810 -21.36 16.67 18.36
N ILE A 811 -21.70 15.45 18.78
CA ILE A 811 -23.07 14.94 18.75
C ILE A 811 -23.59 14.68 20.16
N ALA A 812 -24.91 14.61 20.30
CA ALA A 812 -25.53 14.18 21.55
C ALA A 812 -25.31 12.67 21.71
N TYR A 813 -24.46 12.29 22.68
CA TYR A 813 -24.24 10.89 23.04
C TYR A 813 -25.29 10.41 24.04
N ASP A 814 -25.91 9.27 23.76
CA ASP A 814 -26.87 8.62 24.64
C ASP A 814 -26.12 7.72 25.63
N LYS A 815 -26.22 8.05 26.92
CA LYS A 815 -25.52 7.32 28.00
C LYS A 815 -26.04 5.88 28.19
N THR A 816 -27.18 5.54 27.60
CA THR A 816 -27.79 4.22 27.67
C THR A 816 -27.40 3.32 26.50
N ARG A 817 -26.80 3.88 25.44
CA ARG A 817 -26.36 3.14 24.26
C ARG A 817 -24.91 2.72 24.37
N GLU A 818 -24.57 1.69 23.61
CA GLU A 818 -23.21 1.19 23.50
C GLU A 818 -22.48 1.82 22.32
N TYR A 819 -21.21 2.14 22.52
CA TYR A 819 -20.30 2.61 21.49
C TYR A 819 -19.13 1.65 21.40
N TYR A 820 -18.42 1.65 20.28
CA TYR A 820 -17.46 0.61 20.00
C TYR A 820 -16.15 1.20 19.52
N LEU A 821 -15.05 0.86 20.20
CA LEU A 821 -13.72 0.99 19.62
C LEU A 821 -13.52 -0.18 18.67
N ILE A 822 -13.31 0.12 17.40
CA ILE A 822 -12.96 -0.85 16.37
C ILE A 822 -11.45 -0.84 16.19
N MET A 823 -10.85 -2.02 16.23
CA MET A 823 -9.49 -2.29 15.79
C MET A 823 -9.62 -3.20 14.57
N GLU A 824 -9.19 -2.74 13.40
CA GLU A 824 -9.25 -3.52 12.16
C GLU A 824 -7.89 -3.56 11.47
N GLY A 825 -7.63 -4.62 10.71
CA GLY A 825 -6.44 -4.73 9.89
C GLY A 825 -6.41 -3.62 8.84
N GLU A 826 -5.33 -2.84 8.79
CA GLU A 826 -5.22 -1.68 7.88
C GLU A 826 -5.35 -2.08 6.41
N SER A 827 -4.88 -3.29 6.05
CA SER A 827 -4.82 -3.74 4.65
C SER A 827 -6.02 -4.57 4.20
N ASP A 828 -6.64 -5.34 5.08
CA ASP A 828 -7.71 -6.30 4.73
C ASP A 828 -9.07 -5.96 5.34
N GLU A 829 -9.16 -4.87 6.12
CA GLU A 829 -10.38 -4.36 6.77
C GLU A 829 -11.07 -5.43 7.64
N LYS A 830 -10.35 -6.48 8.05
CA LYS A 830 -10.89 -7.47 8.98
C LYS A 830 -10.87 -6.91 10.38
N VAL A 831 -12.01 -6.95 11.05
CA VAL A 831 -12.13 -6.59 12.47
C VAL A 831 -11.24 -7.52 13.29
N TYR A 832 -10.20 -6.95 13.88
CA TYR A 832 -9.28 -7.59 14.81
C TYR A 832 -9.93 -7.71 16.19
N GLU A 833 -10.48 -6.61 16.70
CA GLU A 833 -11.20 -6.57 17.96
C GLU A 833 -12.27 -5.47 17.96
N ARG A 834 -13.41 -5.73 18.61
CA ARG A 834 -14.51 -4.78 18.80
C ARG A 834 -14.80 -4.64 20.28
N ILE A 835 -14.45 -3.48 20.86
CA ILE A 835 -14.49 -3.26 22.31
C ILE A 835 -15.61 -2.29 22.68
N VAL A 836 -16.49 -2.72 23.59
CA VAL A 836 -17.61 -1.90 24.08
C VAL A 836 -17.13 -0.77 25.00
N PHE A 837 -17.66 0.43 24.77
CA PHE A 837 -17.43 1.63 25.55
C PHE A 837 -18.75 2.36 25.85
N GLY A 838 -18.85 2.93 27.04
CA GLY A 838 -19.89 3.92 27.37
C GLY A 838 -19.36 5.34 27.16
N ILE A 839 -20.08 6.18 26.44
CA ILE A 839 -19.72 7.59 26.24
C ILE A 839 -20.67 8.46 27.06
N SER A 840 -20.11 9.24 27.98
CA SER A 840 -20.85 10.18 28.83
C SER A 840 -20.05 11.47 28.93
N LEU A 841 -20.11 12.28 27.87
CA LEU A 841 -19.47 13.58 27.85
C LEU A 841 -20.04 14.48 28.95
N VAL A 842 -19.16 15.15 29.68
CA VAL A 842 -19.55 16.27 30.55
C VAL A 842 -19.95 17.42 29.63
N ARG A 843 -21.13 18.01 29.85
CA ARG A 843 -21.47 19.25 29.14
C ARG A 843 -20.46 20.31 29.57
N ASP A 844 -19.71 20.86 28.62
CA ASP A 844 -19.08 22.15 28.82
C ASP A 844 -20.21 23.18 28.92
N ASP A 845 -20.67 23.42 30.13
CA ASP A 845 -21.52 24.57 30.45
C ASP A 845 -20.61 25.81 30.38
N GLY A 846 -20.31 26.24 29.16
CA GLY A 846 -19.54 27.46 28.89
C GLY A 846 -20.27 28.67 29.46
N PHE A 847 -19.65 29.29 30.46
CA PHE A 847 -19.91 30.67 30.86
C PHE A 847 -19.16 31.63 29.94
#